data_AF-A0A1G8JFQ4-F1
#
_entry.id   AF-A0A1G8JFQ4-F1
#
_cell.length_a   1.000
_cell.length_b   1.000
_cell.length_c   1.000
_cell.angle_alpha   90.00
_cell.angle_beta   90.00
_cell.angle_gamma   90.00
#
_symmetry.space_group_name_H-M   'P 1'
#
loop_
_entity.id
_entity.type
_entity.pdbx_description
1 polymer ?
#
loop_
_entity_poly.entity_id
_entity_poly.type
_entity_poly.pdbx_seq_one_letter_code
_entity_poly.pdbx_strand_id
1 'polypeptide(L)'
;MNVIKWTGVVLGFVIIAGLGFFYFGHFTIGYTPSFEKIINDDHIYSDDGRPEEAYDVFGEAVSKEEAEALLQTEEGREYLAAENGAVRVDDEFLELGRETFYEETFGNEVFLTDVLGILDGPLSLFDFMKAIAKLGGSATDNLQVEIPETVTIGGETFEEGTMLDTGLDVPEGAMMPLGMPVTVDRGEMKVGISCALCHASVDMDNGGKVVEGGTNTNLNTGALMAFGSNTASYFTHADVEDLKDFVAETNRTVETTEGEEEALPDVKALEDAVDETLMKWPPGFFDATIDMEANPTQMADSFTFEDHPYSWSGMGTSGPFRGLSTLNNNVQAQGSDALAQAQISDELFDIDPEVYLGTLLQNAANERYRYNPFADEKPSDFFQEVQPFPDSPGVNEVVKLPTYPNVSRISPQGYLASSEGHNVNEQNNAMSAFQNTLVPPEPNRTVDETTLARGEEVFNEAGCLSCHAGRAKTNNRIIPLDEIGTQPSRADSLEDTEKVWDEPLIFSPDTPVPVPERAKILKAPTDHVDEEQKNLGFAHGDSDGGYKVKGLAGVSRHAPYLHDGGVAVGENKEDDLGIPGTFLSDRRPDPFNSMLAVIDRDLRERVIEANQSSQDLRDVNIEGIGHEFWVDEQSGFSSEDQEAIVEYILSLTGGEEED
;
A
#
# COMPACT_ATOMS: atom_id res chain seq x y z
N MET A 1 35.60 19.61 -43.80
CA MET A 1 35.91 18.17 -43.65
C MET A 1 36.40 17.79 -42.24
N ASN A 2 37.07 18.68 -41.49
CA ASN A 2 37.51 18.38 -40.12
C ASN A 2 36.43 18.49 -39.04
N VAL A 3 35.46 19.41 -39.17
CA VAL A 3 34.37 19.57 -38.18
C VAL A 3 33.49 18.33 -38.11
N ILE A 4 33.05 17.79 -39.26
CA ILE A 4 32.22 16.57 -39.33
C ILE A 4 32.93 15.34 -38.71
N LYS A 5 34.25 15.22 -38.87
CA LYS A 5 35.04 14.15 -38.23
C LYS A 5 35.11 14.31 -36.71
N TRP A 6 35.29 15.53 -36.21
CA TRP A 6 35.30 15.80 -34.78
C TRP A 6 33.92 15.63 -34.15
N THR A 7 32.84 16.04 -34.83
CA THR A 7 31.46 15.76 -34.40
C THR A 7 31.19 14.26 -34.33
N GLY A 8 31.63 13.47 -35.32
CA GLY A 8 31.49 12.01 -35.29
C GLY A 8 32.31 11.33 -34.18
N VAL A 9 33.51 11.83 -33.87
CA VAL A 9 34.34 11.32 -32.76
C VAL A 9 33.74 11.67 -31.41
N VAL A 10 33.23 12.90 -31.23
CA VAL A 10 32.56 13.33 -29.99
C VAL A 10 31.26 12.56 -29.79
N LEU A 11 30.44 12.41 -30.84
CA LEU A 11 29.22 11.61 -30.77
C LEU A 11 29.52 10.15 -30.45
N GLY A 12 30.55 9.57 -31.08
CA GLY A 12 31.00 8.21 -30.77
C GLY A 12 31.49 8.07 -29.33
N PHE A 13 32.21 9.04 -28.79
CA PHE A 13 32.64 9.05 -27.40
C PHE A 13 31.46 9.19 -26.43
N VAL A 14 30.49 10.06 -26.72
CA VAL A 14 29.26 10.22 -25.92
C VAL A 14 28.44 8.93 -25.92
N ILE A 15 28.30 8.27 -27.07
CA ILE A 15 27.60 6.98 -27.16
C ILE A 15 28.36 5.91 -26.36
N ILE A 16 29.68 5.81 -26.51
CA ILE A 16 30.49 4.82 -25.76
C ILE A 16 30.44 5.10 -24.25
N ALA A 17 30.51 6.36 -23.84
CA ALA A 17 30.41 6.76 -22.44
C ALA A 17 29.00 6.49 -21.88
N GLY A 18 27.94 6.78 -22.65
CA GLY A 18 26.56 6.47 -22.28
C GLY A 18 26.31 4.97 -22.19
N LEU A 19 26.81 4.19 -23.14
CA LEU A 19 26.78 2.72 -23.09
C LEU A 19 27.59 2.21 -21.89
N GLY A 20 28.75 2.78 -21.61
CA GLY A 20 29.54 2.44 -20.42
C GLY A 20 28.80 2.75 -19.12
N PHE A 21 28.16 3.92 -19.03
CA PHE A 21 27.33 4.30 -17.88
C PHE A 21 26.13 3.36 -17.72
N PHE A 22 25.50 2.93 -18.81
CA PHE A 22 24.41 1.96 -18.78
C PHE A 22 24.86 0.57 -18.35
N TYR A 23 25.95 0.04 -18.94
CA TYR A 23 26.42 -1.33 -18.66
C TYR A 23 27.14 -1.50 -17.32
N PHE A 24 27.64 -0.42 -16.72
CA PHE A 24 28.37 -0.47 -15.45
C PHE A 24 27.74 0.39 -14.35
N GLY A 25 26.62 1.04 -14.62
CA GLY A 25 25.93 1.89 -13.68
C GLY A 25 24.92 1.14 -12.83
N HIS A 26 24.65 1.72 -11.67
CA HIS A 26 23.48 1.47 -10.85
C HIS A 26 22.84 2.84 -10.59
N PHE A 27 21.62 3.08 -11.08
CA PHE A 27 20.90 4.33 -10.85
C PHE A 27 19.39 4.12 -11.03
N THR A 28 18.62 4.84 -10.23
CA THR A 28 17.16 4.86 -10.27
C THR A 28 16.68 6.18 -10.85
N ILE A 29 15.61 6.13 -11.64
CA ILE A 29 14.92 7.30 -12.17
C ILE A 29 13.47 7.21 -11.69
N GLY A 30 13.04 8.17 -10.87
CA GLY A 30 11.65 8.36 -10.51
C GLY A 30 11.07 9.63 -11.13
N TYR A 31 9.78 9.87 -10.88
CA TYR A 31 9.12 11.12 -11.23
C TYR A 31 8.42 11.70 -10.01
N THR A 32 9.04 12.72 -9.42
CA THR A 32 8.39 13.64 -8.50
C THR A 32 7.82 14.84 -9.26
N PRO A 33 6.50 15.09 -9.24
CA PRO A 33 5.93 16.28 -9.86
C PRO A 33 6.45 17.55 -9.17
N SER A 34 6.64 18.63 -9.93
CA SER A 34 6.86 19.96 -9.34
C SER A 34 5.58 20.47 -8.67
N PHE A 35 5.69 21.28 -7.62
CA PHE A 35 4.54 21.82 -6.88
C PHE A 35 3.46 22.48 -7.77
N GLU A 36 3.83 23.19 -8.84
CA GLU A 36 2.85 23.80 -9.77
C GLU A 36 1.91 22.78 -10.48
N LYS A 37 2.31 21.50 -10.51
CA LYS A 37 1.53 20.39 -11.06
C LYS A 37 0.67 19.68 -10.01
N ILE A 38 0.77 20.08 -8.75
CA ILE A 38 -0.03 19.54 -7.65
C ILE A 38 -1.32 20.36 -7.53
N ILE A 39 -2.40 19.73 -7.08
CA ILE A 39 -3.61 20.41 -6.61
C ILE A 39 -3.38 20.89 -5.18
N ASN A 40 -3.91 22.06 -4.82
CA ASN A 40 -3.67 22.69 -3.51
C ASN A 40 -2.18 22.97 -3.24
N ASP A 41 -1.44 23.43 -4.27
CA ASP A 41 -0.02 23.76 -4.13
C ASP A 41 0.26 24.90 -3.13
N ASP A 42 -0.77 25.68 -2.80
CA ASP A 42 -0.78 26.71 -1.77
C ASP A 42 -0.89 26.19 -0.34
N HIS A 43 -1.36 24.96 -0.13
CA HIS A 43 -1.48 24.33 1.19
C HIS A 43 -0.26 23.47 1.57
N ILE A 44 0.69 23.30 0.66
CA ILE A 44 1.87 22.48 0.89
C ILE A 44 2.78 23.16 1.92
N TYR A 45 2.99 22.47 3.05
CA TYR A 45 3.77 22.97 4.19
C TYR A 45 3.26 24.31 4.76
N SER A 46 1.96 24.60 4.63
CA SER A 46 1.36 25.83 5.19
C SER A 46 0.66 25.59 6.53
N ASP A 47 0.62 26.65 7.35
CA ASP A 47 -0.05 26.69 8.66
C ASP A 47 -1.58 26.66 8.57
N ASP A 48 -2.14 26.76 7.35
CA ASP A 48 -3.55 27.10 7.09
C ASP A 48 -4.54 25.98 7.47
N GLY A 49 -4.04 24.94 8.12
CA GLY A 49 -4.86 23.92 8.74
C GLY A 49 -4.10 23.04 9.72
N ARG A 50 -2.79 22.80 9.59
CA ARG A 50 -2.10 21.78 10.40
C ARG A 50 -1.07 22.42 11.34
N PRO A 51 -1.04 22.04 12.64
CA PRO A 51 -0.04 22.55 13.56
C PRO A 51 1.36 22.14 13.09
N GLU A 52 2.30 23.09 13.10
CA GLU A 52 3.69 22.80 12.77
C GLU A 52 4.33 21.89 13.82
N GLU A 53 4.60 20.65 13.43
CA GLU A 53 5.34 19.67 14.20
C GLU A 53 6.85 19.92 14.04
N ALA A 54 7.57 20.09 15.15
CA ALA A 54 9.02 20.24 15.16
C ALA A 54 9.73 18.94 15.51
N TYR A 55 9.07 18.10 16.32
CA TYR A 55 9.55 16.77 16.68
C TYR A 55 8.36 15.81 16.83
N ASP A 56 8.58 14.55 16.46
CA ASP A 56 7.77 13.42 16.94
C ASP A 56 8.59 12.62 17.95
N VAL A 57 8.00 12.28 19.09
CA VAL A 57 8.62 11.38 20.09
C VAL A 57 7.72 10.16 20.28
N PHE A 58 7.91 9.15 19.42
CA PHE A 58 7.11 7.92 19.42
C PHE A 58 5.60 8.18 19.32
N GLY A 59 5.19 9.11 18.44
CA GLY A 59 3.80 9.50 18.23
C GLY A 59 3.31 10.68 19.07
N GLU A 60 4.13 11.17 19.99
CA GLU A 60 3.88 12.44 20.67
C GLU A 60 4.45 13.60 19.81
N ALA A 61 3.55 14.31 19.14
CA ALA A 61 3.89 15.51 18.37
C ALA A 61 4.25 16.67 19.31
N VAL A 62 5.38 17.32 19.04
CA VAL A 62 5.88 18.50 19.77
C VAL A 62 5.91 19.67 18.80
N SER A 63 5.12 20.70 19.09
CA SER A 63 5.09 21.92 18.26
C SER A 63 6.42 22.70 18.31
N LYS A 64 6.64 23.60 17.34
CA LYS A 64 7.81 24.51 17.38
C LYS A 64 7.90 25.31 18.68
N GLU A 65 6.78 25.82 19.18
CA GLU A 65 6.73 26.61 20.43
C GLU A 65 7.10 25.77 21.66
N GLU A 66 6.60 24.53 21.74
CA GLU A 66 6.91 23.60 22.82
C GLU A 66 8.38 23.15 22.76
N ALA A 67 8.89 22.86 21.56
CA ALA A 67 10.27 22.49 21.36
C ALA A 67 11.23 23.60 21.80
N GLU A 68 10.95 24.86 21.46
CA GLU A 68 11.73 26.02 21.91
C GLU A 68 11.81 26.12 23.45
N ALA A 69 10.71 25.82 24.14
CA ALA A 69 10.64 25.82 25.60
C ALA A 69 11.42 24.63 26.21
N LEU A 70 11.23 23.42 25.68
CA LEU A 70 11.89 22.19 26.13
C LEU A 70 13.41 22.29 26.02
N LEU A 71 13.92 22.82 24.90
CA LEU A 71 15.35 22.98 24.62
C LEU A 71 16.09 23.90 25.60
N GLN A 72 15.37 24.72 26.37
CA GLN A 72 15.98 25.56 27.43
C GLN A 72 16.42 24.74 28.65
N THR A 73 15.88 23.53 28.84
CA THR A 73 16.14 22.68 30.01
C THR A 73 17.02 21.48 29.66
N GLU A 74 17.66 20.86 30.65
CA GLU A 74 18.43 19.62 30.42
C GLU A 74 17.51 18.44 30.12
N GLU A 75 16.45 18.29 30.92
CA GLU A 75 15.41 17.26 30.75
C GLU A 75 14.72 17.34 29.38
N GLY A 76 14.34 18.54 28.92
CA GLY A 76 13.75 18.71 27.60
C GLY A 76 14.72 18.45 26.44
N ARG A 77 16.02 18.73 26.60
CA ARG A 77 17.03 18.33 25.60
C ARG A 77 17.26 16.83 25.57
N GLU A 78 17.17 16.15 26.71
CA GLU A 78 17.22 14.68 26.76
C GLU A 78 15.97 14.09 26.11
N TYR A 79 14.78 14.61 26.41
CA TYR A 79 13.53 14.17 25.80
C TYR A 79 13.54 14.31 24.27
N LEU A 80 14.01 15.44 23.73
CA LEU A 80 14.11 15.71 22.29
C LEU A 80 15.38 15.14 21.62
N ALA A 81 16.14 14.27 22.30
CA ALA A 81 17.31 13.64 21.70
C ALA A 81 16.89 12.45 20.82
N ALA A 82 17.48 12.35 19.63
CA ALA A 82 17.32 11.18 18.75
C ALA A 82 17.66 9.86 19.46
N GLU A 83 18.71 9.89 20.29
CA GLU A 83 19.07 8.81 21.18
C GLU A 83 17.92 8.31 22.09
N ASN A 84 16.86 9.09 22.32
CA ASN A 84 15.71 8.73 23.14
C ASN A 84 14.42 8.57 22.31
N GLY A 85 14.53 8.49 20.98
CA GLY A 85 13.41 8.22 20.07
C GLY A 85 12.81 9.46 19.40
N ALA A 86 13.34 10.65 19.66
CA ALA A 86 12.84 11.87 19.04
C ALA A 86 13.29 11.98 17.57
N VAL A 87 12.33 12.12 16.67
CA VAL A 87 12.54 12.45 15.26
C VAL A 87 12.34 13.95 15.11
N ARG A 88 13.32 14.64 14.53
CA ARG A 88 13.19 16.08 14.24
C ARG A 88 12.53 16.25 12.88
N VAL A 89 11.55 17.15 12.81
CA VAL A 89 10.82 17.51 11.59
C VAL A 89 11.23 18.92 11.19
N ASP A 90 11.90 19.04 10.04
CA ASP A 90 12.23 20.32 9.39
C ASP A 90 12.04 20.21 7.87
N ASP A 91 12.22 21.31 7.14
CA ASP A 91 11.93 21.38 5.70
C ASP A 91 12.73 20.35 4.89
N GLU A 92 13.99 20.07 5.26
CA GLU A 92 14.83 19.06 4.59
C GLU A 92 14.28 17.65 4.83
N PHE A 93 13.80 17.38 6.06
CA PHE A 93 13.14 16.13 6.39
C PHE A 93 11.81 15.93 5.64
N LEU A 94 11.02 16.99 5.46
CA LEU A 94 9.78 16.95 4.69
C LEU A 94 10.03 16.78 3.18
N GLU A 95 11.10 17.40 2.64
CA GLU A 95 11.53 17.20 1.26
C GLU A 95 11.99 15.75 1.03
N LEU A 96 12.79 15.19 1.96
CA LEU A 96 13.15 13.77 1.95
C LEU A 96 11.89 12.88 1.98
N GLY A 97 10.90 13.22 2.82
CA GLY A 97 9.66 12.48 2.93
C GLY A 97 8.88 12.45 1.61
N ARG A 98 8.80 13.61 0.94
CA ARG A 98 8.14 13.73 -0.37
C ARG A 98 8.89 13.01 -1.47
N GLU A 99 10.22 13.10 -1.52
CA GLU A 99 11.05 12.36 -2.48
C GLU A 99 10.89 10.85 -2.28
N THR A 100 10.98 10.39 -1.03
CA THR A 100 10.80 8.98 -0.65
C THR A 100 9.41 8.47 -1.07
N PHE A 101 8.37 9.26 -0.84
CA PHE A 101 7.00 8.92 -1.21
C PHE A 101 6.83 8.65 -2.73
N TYR A 102 7.56 9.38 -3.58
CA TYR A 102 7.48 9.27 -5.04
C TYR A 102 8.50 8.31 -5.66
N GLU A 103 9.71 8.22 -5.11
CA GLU A 103 10.85 7.63 -5.83
C GLU A 103 11.51 6.46 -5.11
N GLU A 104 11.33 6.31 -3.79
CA GLU A 104 11.98 5.23 -3.04
C GLU A 104 11.23 3.91 -3.18
N THR A 105 11.96 2.87 -3.54
CA THR A 105 11.46 1.50 -3.75
C THR A 105 11.99 0.54 -2.69
N PHE A 106 12.99 0.94 -1.91
CA PHE A 106 13.71 0.08 -0.96
C PHE A 106 14.17 -1.25 -1.60
N GLY A 107 14.55 -1.21 -2.89
CA GLY A 107 15.00 -2.39 -3.64
C GLY A 107 13.90 -3.34 -4.12
N ASN A 108 12.61 -3.02 -3.94
CA ASN A 108 11.50 -3.90 -4.32
C ASN A 108 11.43 -4.21 -5.83
N GLU A 109 12.13 -3.46 -6.68
CA GLU A 109 12.27 -3.77 -8.10
C GLU A 109 12.93 -5.13 -8.35
N VAL A 110 13.73 -5.63 -7.39
CA VAL A 110 14.34 -6.96 -7.48
C VAL A 110 13.26 -8.02 -7.31
N PHE A 111 12.38 -7.89 -6.31
CA PHE A 111 11.27 -8.83 -6.17
C PHE A 111 10.33 -8.73 -7.37
N LEU A 112 9.85 -7.54 -7.70
CA LEU A 112 8.85 -7.33 -8.75
C LEU A 112 9.32 -7.72 -10.16
N THR A 113 10.55 -7.33 -10.53
CA THR A 113 11.06 -7.59 -11.88
C THR A 113 11.82 -8.92 -11.97
N ASP A 114 12.70 -9.23 -11.02
CA ASP A 114 13.59 -10.39 -11.15
C ASP A 114 13.02 -11.68 -10.53
N VAL A 115 12.15 -11.59 -9.53
CA VAL A 115 11.53 -12.76 -8.88
C VAL A 115 10.15 -13.04 -9.45
N LEU A 116 9.20 -12.11 -9.29
CA LEU A 116 7.82 -12.22 -9.76
C LEU A 116 7.72 -12.14 -11.30
N GLY A 117 8.53 -11.28 -11.92
CA GLY A 117 8.59 -11.17 -13.37
C GLY A 117 7.50 -10.31 -14.00
N ILE A 118 7.14 -9.18 -13.37
CA ILE A 118 6.08 -8.27 -13.87
C ILE A 118 6.36 -7.71 -15.29
N LEU A 119 7.59 -7.85 -15.78
CA LEU A 119 8.02 -7.44 -17.13
C LEU A 119 8.51 -8.61 -18.01
N ASP A 120 8.48 -9.85 -17.49
CA ASP A 120 8.97 -11.06 -18.17
C ASP A 120 7.83 -11.97 -18.67
N GLY A 121 6.58 -11.66 -18.29
CA GLY A 121 5.39 -12.26 -18.88
C GLY A 121 4.98 -11.62 -20.21
N PRO A 122 3.67 -11.58 -20.55
CA PRO A 122 3.22 -11.09 -21.85
C PRO A 122 3.42 -9.59 -22.07
N LEU A 123 3.60 -8.81 -21.00
CA LEU A 123 3.83 -7.36 -21.07
C LEU A 123 5.26 -7.03 -20.73
N SER A 124 5.95 -6.33 -21.63
CA SER A 124 7.32 -5.87 -21.42
C SER A 124 7.37 -4.37 -21.12
N LEU A 125 8.49 -3.90 -20.58
CA LEU A 125 8.75 -2.46 -20.42
C LEU A 125 8.56 -1.67 -21.73
N PHE A 126 8.83 -2.28 -22.88
CA PHE A 126 8.63 -1.64 -24.19
C PHE A 126 7.17 -1.36 -24.49
N ASP A 127 6.25 -2.22 -24.04
CA ASP A 127 4.82 -2.06 -24.26
C ASP A 127 4.26 -0.89 -23.44
N PHE A 128 4.70 -0.77 -22.18
CA PHE A 128 4.41 0.40 -21.34
C PHE A 128 5.01 1.68 -21.93
N MET A 129 6.29 1.68 -22.33
CA MET A 129 6.92 2.85 -22.96
C MET A 129 6.22 3.25 -24.28
N LYS A 130 5.77 2.26 -25.07
CA LYS A 130 4.98 2.49 -26.29
C LYS A 130 3.63 3.13 -25.97
N ALA A 131 2.94 2.67 -24.91
CA ALA A 131 1.69 3.26 -24.45
C ALA A 131 1.88 4.71 -23.99
N ILE A 132 2.89 4.99 -23.16
CA ILE A 132 3.21 6.35 -22.69
C ILE A 132 3.55 7.27 -23.88
N ALA A 133 4.36 6.79 -24.82
CA ALA A 133 4.70 7.56 -26.02
C ALA A 133 3.46 7.90 -26.89
N LYS A 134 2.45 7.02 -26.92
CA LYS A 134 1.17 7.26 -27.63
C LYS A 134 0.35 8.40 -27.00
N LEU A 135 0.53 8.70 -25.71
CA LEU A 135 -0.15 9.83 -25.04
C LEU A 135 0.29 11.19 -25.60
N GLY A 136 1.47 11.26 -26.22
CA GLY A 136 1.99 12.50 -26.81
C GLY A 136 2.20 13.64 -25.81
N GLY A 137 2.40 13.30 -24.52
CA GLY A 137 2.54 14.24 -23.41
C GLY A 137 1.23 14.60 -22.70
N SER A 138 0.09 14.09 -23.16
CA SER A 138 -1.20 14.27 -22.46
C SER A 138 -1.22 13.44 -21.17
N ALA A 139 -1.92 13.94 -20.14
CA ALA A 139 -2.14 13.19 -18.91
C ALA A 139 -3.16 12.06 -19.11
N THR A 140 -3.10 11.04 -18.25
CA THR A 140 -4.13 10.01 -18.10
C THR A 140 -4.14 9.48 -16.67
N ASP A 141 -5.32 9.09 -16.21
CA ASP A 141 -5.59 8.37 -14.96
C ASP A 141 -5.78 6.84 -15.21
N ASN A 142 -5.44 6.36 -16.41
CA ASN A 142 -5.53 4.96 -16.79
C ASN A 142 -4.72 4.70 -18.08
N LEU A 143 -3.43 4.45 -17.93
CA LEU A 143 -2.58 4.07 -19.07
C LEU A 143 -3.04 2.72 -19.65
N GLN A 144 -3.61 2.74 -20.84
CA GLN A 144 -4.00 1.50 -21.52
C GLN A 144 -2.81 0.89 -22.28
N VAL A 145 -2.52 -0.38 -22.02
CA VAL A 145 -1.41 -1.12 -22.67
C VAL A 145 -1.97 -2.16 -23.64
N GLU A 146 -1.39 -2.23 -24.84
CA GLU A 146 -1.82 -3.16 -25.89
C GLU A 146 -1.16 -4.53 -25.67
N ILE A 147 -1.95 -5.58 -25.48
CA ILE A 147 -1.46 -6.95 -25.29
C ILE A 147 -0.81 -7.44 -26.60
N PRO A 148 0.48 -7.85 -26.59
CA PRO A 148 1.23 -8.11 -27.82
C PRO A 148 0.99 -9.50 -28.43
N GLU A 149 0.39 -10.44 -27.69
CA GLU A 149 0.04 -11.78 -28.19
C GLU A 149 -1.17 -12.36 -27.46
N THR A 150 -1.88 -13.32 -28.07
CA THR A 150 -3.00 -13.99 -27.41
C THR A 150 -2.51 -14.85 -26.25
N VAL A 151 -3.01 -14.58 -25.04
CA VAL A 151 -2.62 -15.26 -23.80
C VAL A 151 -3.84 -15.66 -22.98
N THR A 152 -3.66 -16.67 -22.12
CA THR A 152 -4.67 -17.08 -21.15
C THR A 152 -4.07 -16.92 -19.75
N ILE A 153 -4.69 -16.12 -18.90
CA ILE A 153 -4.26 -15.79 -17.53
C ILE A 153 -5.49 -15.88 -16.63
N GLY A 154 -5.37 -16.56 -15.49
CA GLY A 154 -6.48 -16.74 -14.54
C GLY A 154 -7.76 -17.32 -15.15
N GLY A 155 -7.63 -18.15 -16.20
CA GLY A 155 -8.77 -18.71 -16.93
C GLY A 155 -9.42 -17.78 -17.97
N GLU A 156 -9.05 -16.51 -18.03
CA GLU A 156 -9.49 -15.55 -19.04
C GLU A 156 -8.54 -15.56 -20.25
N THR A 157 -9.08 -15.44 -21.47
CA THR A 157 -8.28 -15.36 -22.70
C THR A 157 -8.32 -13.94 -23.27
N PHE A 158 -7.15 -13.33 -23.34
CA PHE A 158 -6.93 -12.03 -23.95
C PHE A 158 -6.41 -12.21 -25.37
N GLU A 159 -7.08 -11.62 -26.36
CA GLU A 159 -6.63 -11.69 -27.75
C GLU A 159 -5.54 -10.65 -28.03
N GLU A 160 -4.61 -10.97 -28.94
CA GLU A 160 -3.61 -10.02 -29.44
C GLU A 160 -4.26 -8.68 -29.86
N GLY A 161 -3.71 -7.56 -29.38
CA GLY A 161 -4.20 -6.21 -29.65
C GLY A 161 -5.32 -5.73 -28.73
N THR A 162 -5.75 -6.54 -27.75
CA THR A 162 -6.64 -6.10 -26.67
C THR A 162 -5.95 -5.00 -25.86
N MET A 163 -6.69 -3.95 -25.50
CA MET A 163 -6.18 -2.89 -24.62
C MET A 163 -6.49 -3.28 -23.17
N LEU A 164 -5.44 -3.47 -22.38
CA LEU A 164 -5.52 -3.71 -20.95
C LEU A 164 -5.58 -2.37 -20.20
N ASP A 165 -6.57 -2.21 -19.33
CA ASP A 165 -6.65 -1.12 -18.36
C ASP A 165 -5.72 -1.42 -17.18
N THR A 166 -4.61 -0.68 -17.11
CA THR A 166 -3.62 -0.85 -16.03
C THR A 166 -3.95 0.01 -14.81
N GLY A 167 -4.71 1.08 -14.99
CA GLY A 167 -4.94 2.09 -13.96
C GLY A 167 -3.69 2.88 -13.56
N LEU A 168 -2.63 2.83 -14.36
CA LEU A 168 -1.43 3.62 -14.09
C LEU A 168 -1.64 5.08 -14.47
N ASP A 169 -1.36 5.97 -13.52
CA ASP A 169 -1.53 7.40 -13.67
C ASP A 169 -0.27 8.04 -14.25
N VAL A 170 -0.42 8.76 -15.35
CA VAL A 170 0.67 9.47 -16.04
C VAL A 170 0.33 10.96 -16.09
N PRO A 171 1.01 11.81 -15.31
CA PRO A 171 0.75 13.25 -15.30
C PRO A 171 1.15 13.93 -16.62
N GLU A 172 0.65 15.15 -16.83
CA GLU A 172 0.95 15.90 -18.05
C GLU A 172 2.48 16.10 -18.23
N GLY A 173 2.97 15.69 -19.40
CA GLY A 173 4.37 15.77 -19.79
C GLY A 173 5.31 14.80 -19.07
N ALA A 174 4.81 13.91 -18.21
CA ALA A 174 5.62 12.87 -17.60
C ALA A 174 6.01 11.80 -18.63
N MET A 175 7.17 11.16 -18.42
CA MET A 175 7.66 10.07 -19.26
C MET A 175 7.52 8.70 -18.59
N MET A 176 6.94 8.67 -17.39
CA MET A 176 6.70 7.47 -16.59
C MET A 176 5.46 7.67 -15.72
N PRO A 177 4.82 6.59 -15.28
CA PRO A 177 3.73 6.65 -14.32
C PRO A 177 4.17 7.18 -12.96
N LEU A 178 3.22 7.69 -12.18
CA LEU A 178 3.43 8.00 -10.77
C LEU A 178 3.84 6.73 -10.01
N GLY A 179 4.88 6.87 -9.18
CA GLY A 179 5.32 5.83 -8.26
C GLY A 179 5.80 4.52 -8.89
N MET A 180 6.24 4.54 -10.16
CA MET A 180 6.94 3.41 -10.79
C MET A 180 8.37 3.78 -11.21
N PRO A 181 9.32 3.91 -10.26
CA PRO A 181 10.71 4.19 -10.58
C PRO A 181 11.36 3.08 -11.43
N VAL A 182 12.27 3.47 -12.31
CA VAL A 182 13.04 2.55 -13.16
C VAL A 182 14.49 2.53 -12.69
N THR A 183 14.95 1.38 -12.23
CA THR A 183 16.34 1.13 -11.86
C THR A 183 17.10 0.49 -13.02
N VAL A 184 18.28 1.02 -13.33
CA VAL A 184 19.24 0.35 -14.22
C VAL A 184 20.32 -0.27 -13.36
N ASP A 185 20.45 -1.59 -13.34
CA ASP A 185 21.55 -2.32 -12.69
C ASP A 185 22.33 -3.11 -13.74
N ARG A 186 23.58 -2.71 -14.01
CA ARG A 186 24.50 -3.44 -14.91
C ARG A 186 23.94 -3.72 -16.31
N GLY A 187 23.08 -2.83 -16.79
CA GLY A 187 22.45 -2.90 -18.10
C GLY A 187 21.11 -3.64 -18.14
N GLU A 188 20.63 -4.13 -16.99
CA GLU A 188 19.27 -4.63 -16.82
C GLU A 188 18.39 -3.48 -16.30
N MET A 189 17.20 -3.33 -16.88
CA MET A 189 16.20 -2.36 -16.43
C MET A 189 15.19 -3.08 -15.57
N LYS A 190 14.92 -2.54 -14.39
CA LYS A 190 13.97 -3.05 -13.42
C LYS A 190 13.00 -1.96 -13.06
N VAL A 191 11.78 -2.34 -12.74
CA VAL A 191 10.74 -1.41 -12.29
C VAL A 191 10.38 -1.79 -10.86
N GLY A 192 10.40 -0.80 -9.99
CA GLY A 192 9.91 -0.90 -8.62
C GLY A 192 8.66 -0.07 -8.43
N ILE A 193 8.14 -0.07 -7.21
CA ILE A 193 6.98 0.72 -6.81
C ILE A 193 7.30 1.58 -5.60
N SER A 194 6.69 2.76 -5.51
CA SER A 194 6.70 3.62 -4.33
C SER A 194 5.27 3.91 -3.87
N CYS A 195 5.12 4.58 -2.72
CA CYS A 195 3.81 4.92 -2.16
C CYS A 195 2.92 5.72 -3.14
N ALA A 196 3.51 6.57 -3.97
CA ALA A 196 2.79 7.37 -4.95
C ALA A 196 2.05 6.58 -6.03
N LEU A 197 2.37 5.29 -6.24
CA LEU A 197 1.64 4.44 -7.19
C LEU A 197 0.18 4.26 -6.75
N CYS A 198 -0.02 4.04 -5.44
CA CYS A 198 -1.32 3.78 -4.84
C CYS A 198 -1.94 5.03 -4.19
N HIS A 199 -1.12 5.95 -3.69
CA HIS A 199 -1.54 7.09 -2.85
C HIS A 199 -1.33 8.46 -3.51
N ALA A 200 -1.11 8.51 -4.83
CA ALA A 200 -1.26 9.74 -5.59
C ALA A 200 -2.05 9.43 -6.88
N SER A 201 -2.84 10.40 -7.33
CA SER A 201 -3.65 10.25 -8.53
C SER A 201 -3.67 11.50 -9.40
N VAL A 202 -3.97 11.30 -10.68
CA VAL A 202 -4.13 12.34 -11.69
C VAL A 202 -5.59 12.75 -11.77
N ASP A 203 -5.88 14.01 -11.46
CA ASP A 203 -7.21 14.59 -11.59
C ASP A 203 -7.43 15.11 -13.01
N MET A 204 -8.18 14.34 -13.79
CA MET A 204 -8.51 14.66 -15.18
C MET A 204 -9.44 15.87 -15.33
N ASP A 205 -10.23 16.21 -14.31
CA ASP A 205 -11.11 17.39 -14.33
C ASP A 205 -10.34 18.70 -14.11
N ASN A 206 -9.19 18.61 -13.42
CA ASN A 206 -8.31 19.73 -13.11
C ASN A 206 -7.06 19.79 -14.01
N GLY A 207 -7.21 19.34 -15.26
CA GLY A 207 -6.17 19.47 -16.29
C GLY A 207 -5.02 18.48 -16.14
N GLY A 208 -5.24 17.35 -15.46
CA GLY A 208 -4.21 16.32 -15.27
C GLY A 208 -3.18 16.67 -14.20
N LYS A 209 -3.55 17.53 -13.26
CA LYS A 209 -2.78 17.80 -12.04
C LYS A 209 -2.81 16.61 -11.10
N VAL A 210 -1.81 16.50 -10.23
CA VAL A 210 -1.68 15.40 -9.28
C VAL A 210 -2.33 15.79 -7.94
N VAL A 211 -3.08 14.86 -7.35
CA VAL A 211 -3.58 14.92 -5.98
C VAL A 211 -2.63 14.09 -5.12
N GLU A 212 -1.77 14.76 -4.35
CA GLU A 212 -0.92 14.09 -3.36
C GLU A 212 -1.78 13.58 -2.20
N GLY A 213 -1.67 12.29 -1.90
CA GLY A 213 -2.46 11.61 -0.88
C GLY A 213 -3.82 11.09 -1.36
N GLY A 214 -4.23 11.43 -2.58
CA GLY A 214 -5.42 10.88 -3.20
C GLY A 214 -5.17 9.44 -3.68
N THR A 215 -6.07 8.53 -3.32
CA THR A 215 -6.02 7.14 -3.77
C THR A 215 -6.08 7.04 -5.29
N ASN A 216 -5.28 6.15 -5.88
CA ASN A 216 -5.49 5.65 -7.22
C ASN A 216 -6.57 4.56 -7.21
N THR A 217 -7.83 4.96 -7.35
CA THR A 217 -9.00 4.08 -7.18
C THR A 217 -9.23 3.11 -8.34
N ASN A 218 -8.40 3.15 -9.39
CA ASN A 218 -8.55 2.28 -10.54
C ASN A 218 -7.25 1.58 -10.93
N LEU A 219 -6.21 1.61 -10.08
CA LEU A 219 -4.99 0.85 -10.26
C LEU A 219 -5.29 -0.65 -10.29
N ASN A 220 -4.95 -1.33 -11.38
CA ASN A 220 -5.26 -2.75 -11.56
C ASN A 220 -4.08 -3.64 -11.14
N THR A 221 -3.77 -3.64 -9.84
CA THR A 221 -2.64 -4.41 -9.26
C THR A 221 -2.77 -5.90 -9.53
N GLY A 222 -3.97 -6.46 -9.35
CA GLY A 222 -4.28 -7.87 -9.60
C GLY A 222 -3.91 -8.29 -11.02
N ALA A 223 -4.44 -7.61 -12.03
CA ALA A 223 -4.10 -7.91 -13.41
C ALA A 223 -2.61 -7.64 -13.72
N LEU A 224 -2.02 -6.54 -13.24
CA LEU A 224 -0.61 -6.26 -13.48
C LEU A 224 0.31 -7.36 -12.92
N MET A 225 -0.01 -7.91 -11.75
CA MET A 225 0.73 -9.03 -11.15
C MET A 225 0.43 -10.36 -11.84
N ALA A 226 -0.82 -10.65 -12.18
CA ALA A 226 -1.23 -11.88 -12.88
C ALA A 226 -0.56 -12.04 -14.26
N PHE A 227 -0.12 -10.95 -14.86
CA PHE A 227 0.67 -10.97 -16.10
C PHE A 227 2.17 -11.23 -15.87
N GLY A 228 2.60 -11.44 -14.63
CA GLY A 228 3.96 -11.84 -14.29
C GLY A 228 4.30 -13.27 -14.72
N SER A 229 5.58 -13.62 -14.75
CA SER A 229 6.04 -14.95 -15.17
C SER A 229 6.15 -15.97 -14.03
N ASN A 230 6.09 -15.52 -12.77
CA ASN A 230 6.24 -16.32 -11.55
C ASN A 230 5.32 -15.81 -10.43
N THR A 231 4.01 -15.77 -10.70
CA THR A 231 2.99 -15.28 -9.76
C THR A 231 2.87 -16.16 -8.52
N ALA A 232 3.27 -17.43 -8.60
CA ALA A 232 3.44 -18.32 -7.45
C ALA A 232 4.35 -17.74 -6.36
N SER A 233 5.23 -16.78 -6.67
CA SER A 233 6.01 -16.07 -5.63
C SER A 233 5.15 -15.19 -4.70
N TYR A 234 3.88 -14.97 -5.03
CA TYR A 234 2.92 -14.16 -4.28
C TYR A 234 1.79 -15.01 -3.66
N PHE A 235 1.95 -16.35 -3.60
CA PHE A 235 0.89 -17.29 -3.20
C PHE A 235 0.32 -17.06 -1.80
N THR A 236 1.07 -16.41 -0.90
CA THR A 236 0.62 -16.10 0.47
C THR A 236 -0.50 -15.06 0.55
N HIS A 237 -0.89 -14.48 -0.58
CA HIS A 237 -2.02 -13.54 -0.71
C HIS A 237 -3.15 -14.16 -1.58
N ALA A 238 -3.06 -15.47 -1.83
CA ALA A 238 -4.05 -16.23 -2.56
C ALA A 238 -4.51 -17.38 -1.66
N ASP A 239 -5.77 -17.80 -1.77
CA ASP A 239 -6.40 -18.90 -1.00
C ASP A 239 -5.78 -20.28 -1.27
N VAL A 240 -4.48 -20.40 -1.04
CA VAL A 240 -3.66 -21.60 -1.23
C VAL A 240 -3.54 -22.28 0.12
N GLU A 241 -4.59 -22.98 0.56
CA GLU A 241 -4.66 -23.56 1.92
C GLU A 241 -3.50 -24.52 2.25
N ASP A 242 -3.08 -25.36 1.29
CA ASP A 242 -1.98 -26.32 1.47
C ASP A 242 -1.20 -26.51 0.15
N LEU A 243 0.11 -26.25 0.18
CA LEU A 243 0.99 -26.46 -0.98
C LEU A 243 1.01 -27.92 -1.46
N LYS A 244 0.69 -28.89 -0.59
CA LYS A 244 0.64 -30.32 -0.93
C LYS A 244 -0.42 -30.66 -1.97
N ASP A 245 -1.47 -29.84 -2.09
CA ASP A 245 -2.50 -30.02 -3.11
C ASP A 245 -1.98 -29.75 -4.54
N PHE A 246 -0.86 -29.04 -4.65
CA PHE A 246 -0.21 -28.70 -5.91
C PHE A 246 0.96 -29.63 -6.25
N VAL A 247 1.28 -30.62 -5.43
CA VAL A 247 2.38 -31.56 -5.70
C VAL A 247 1.98 -32.60 -6.76
N ALA A 248 2.43 -32.40 -7.99
CA ALA A 248 2.24 -33.36 -9.09
C ALA A 248 3.39 -34.37 -9.25
N GLU A 249 4.63 -33.94 -9.00
CA GLU A 249 5.85 -34.74 -9.15
C GLU A 249 6.62 -34.84 -7.83
N THR A 250 6.96 -36.04 -7.38
CA THR A 250 7.65 -36.27 -6.09
C THR A 250 9.17 -36.36 -6.20
N ASN A 251 9.74 -36.00 -7.36
CA ASN A 251 11.19 -36.01 -7.62
C ASN A 251 11.80 -34.60 -7.55
N ARG A 252 10.99 -33.54 -7.45
CA ARG A 252 11.42 -32.16 -7.21
C ARG A 252 11.33 -31.94 -5.71
N THR A 253 12.39 -32.27 -4.98
CA THR A 253 12.39 -32.21 -3.51
C THR A 253 13.42 -31.23 -2.99
N VAL A 254 13.23 -30.81 -1.75
CA VAL A 254 14.18 -30.01 -0.98
C VAL A 254 14.44 -30.70 0.35
N GLU A 255 15.66 -30.57 0.86
CA GLU A 255 15.98 -30.98 2.23
C GLU A 255 15.48 -29.89 3.20
N THR A 256 14.50 -30.23 4.05
CA THR A 256 13.89 -29.34 5.03
C THR A 256 14.88 -28.90 6.12
N THR A 257 14.47 -27.98 7.00
CA THR A 257 15.26 -27.57 8.16
C THR A 257 15.55 -28.73 9.12
N GLU A 258 14.67 -29.73 9.18
CA GLU A 258 14.84 -30.96 9.99
C GLU A 258 15.69 -32.05 9.29
N GLY A 259 16.06 -31.84 8.02
CA GLY A 259 16.83 -32.81 7.23
C GLY A 259 15.98 -33.91 6.60
N GLU A 260 14.67 -33.69 6.48
CA GLU A 260 13.75 -34.56 5.73
C GLU A 260 13.64 -34.09 4.27
N GLU A 261 13.15 -34.96 3.38
CA GLU A 261 12.91 -34.59 1.98
C GLU A 261 11.43 -34.28 1.78
N GLU A 262 11.12 -33.07 1.33
CA GLU A 262 9.76 -32.64 1.00
C GLU A 262 9.67 -32.20 -0.46
N ALA A 263 8.52 -32.47 -1.10
CA ALA A 263 8.31 -32.16 -2.50
C ALA A 263 7.85 -30.71 -2.69
N LEU A 264 8.40 -30.04 -3.70
CA LEU A 264 7.93 -28.72 -4.13
C LEU A 264 6.64 -28.85 -4.95
N PRO A 265 5.76 -27.82 -4.93
CA PRO A 265 4.57 -27.80 -5.75
C PRO A 265 4.91 -27.77 -7.25
N ASP A 266 3.98 -28.23 -8.09
CA ASP A 266 4.05 -28.03 -9.53
C ASP A 266 3.96 -26.52 -9.84
N VAL A 267 4.98 -26.01 -10.53
CA VAL A 267 5.12 -24.58 -10.83
C VAL A 267 3.86 -24.06 -11.49
N LYS A 268 3.43 -24.72 -12.55
CA LYS A 268 2.32 -24.24 -13.37
C LYS A 268 1.00 -24.33 -12.63
N ALA A 269 0.75 -25.44 -11.92
CA ALA A 269 -0.51 -25.59 -11.19
C ALA A 269 -0.69 -24.53 -10.11
N LEU A 270 0.38 -24.17 -9.40
CA LEU A 270 0.35 -23.12 -8.39
C LEU A 270 0.22 -21.73 -9.03
N GLU A 271 0.97 -21.43 -10.09
CA GLU A 271 0.84 -20.18 -10.86
C GLU A 271 -0.58 -20.00 -11.42
N ASP A 272 -1.15 -21.03 -12.07
CA ASP A 272 -2.50 -20.98 -12.63
C ASP A 272 -3.55 -20.65 -11.53
N ALA A 273 -3.35 -21.15 -10.30
CA ALA A 273 -4.24 -20.86 -9.16
C ALA A 273 -4.04 -19.45 -8.59
N VAL A 274 -2.80 -18.98 -8.46
CA VAL A 274 -2.52 -17.61 -8.02
C VAL A 274 -3.01 -16.58 -9.05
N ASP A 275 -2.79 -16.83 -10.34
CA ASP A 275 -3.31 -16.00 -11.44
C ASP A 275 -4.83 -15.90 -11.39
N GLU A 276 -5.51 -17.02 -11.13
CA GLU A 276 -6.98 -17.03 -10.99
C GLU A 276 -7.43 -16.12 -9.86
N THR A 277 -6.77 -16.15 -8.69
CA THR A 277 -7.10 -15.26 -7.57
C THR A 277 -6.79 -13.80 -7.87
N LEU A 278 -5.61 -13.50 -8.42
CA LEU A 278 -5.19 -12.14 -8.74
C LEU A 278 -6.11 -11.48 -9.78
N MET A 279 -6.59 -12.24 -10.76
CA MET A 279 -7.54 -11.75 -11.77
C MET A 279 -8.93 -11.42 -11.20
N LYS A 280 -9.28 -11.91 -10.00
CA LYS A 280 -10.55 -11.60 -9.31
C LYS A 280 -10.50 -10.26 -8.57
N TRP A 281 -9.31 -9.71 -8.33
CA TRP A 281 -9.15 -8.45 -7.60
C TRP A 281 -9.69 -7.27 -8.43
N PRO A 282 -10.60 -6.46 -7.87
CA PRO A 282 -11.06 -5.28 -8.58
C PRO A 282 -9.96 -4.20 -8.67
N PRO A 283 -10.05 -3.26 -9.64
CA PRO A 283 -9.19 -2.08 -9.68
C PRO A 283 -9.30 -1.24 -8.38
N GLY A 284 -8.18 -0.69 -7.91
CA GLY A 284 -8.10 0.11 -6.69
C GLY A 284 -7.93 -0.70 -5.40
N PHE A 285 -7.61 -1.99 -5.51
CA PHE A 285 -7.45 -2.91 -4.39
C PHE A 285 -6.02 -3.42 -4.29
N PHE A 286 -5.59 -3.74 -3.07
CA PHE A 286 -4.31 -4.38 -2.81
C PHE A 286 -4.39 -5.21 -1.54
N ASP A 287 -3.64 -6.32 -1.54
CA ASP A 287 -3.43 -7.12 -0.35
C ASP A 287 -2.02 -6.92 0.20
N ALA A 288 -1.97 -6.38 1.41
CA ALA A 288 -0.73 -6.13 2.16
C ALA A 288 -0.51 -7.13 3.31
N THR A 289 -1.39 -8.13 3.46
CA THR A 289 -1.30 -9.16 4.49
C THR A 289 -0.93 -10.49 3.86
N ILE A 290 -0.09 -11.24 4.57
CA ILE A 290 0.37 -12.57 4.15
C ILE A 290 -0.19 -13.57 5.17
N ASP A 291 -1.43 -13.95 4.97
CA ASP A 291 -2.22 -14.84 5.83
C ASP A 291 -2.76 -16.06 5.07
N MET A 292 -2.35 -16.25 3.81
CA MET A 292 -2.79 -17.31 2.91
C MET A 292 -4.28 -17.23 2.54
N GLU A 293 -4.89 -16.06 2.74
CA GLU A 293 -6.26 -15.77 2.37
C GLU A 293 -6.30 -14.64 1.33
N ALA A 294 -7.22 -14.73 0.37
CA ALA A 294 -7.49 -13.66 -0.57
C ALA A 294 -8.48 -12.67 0.05
N ASN A 295 -7.96 -11.64 0.69
CA ASN A 295 -8.79 -10.62 1.35
C ASN A 295 -8.39 -9.19 0.96
N PRO A 296 -8.20 -8.88 -0.34
CA PRO A 296 -7.69 -7.59 -0.77
C PRO A 296 -8.59 -6.46 -0.28
N THR A 297 -7.99 -5.39 0.21
CA THR A 297 -8.73 -4.21 0.68
C THR A 297 -8.67 -3.10 -0.35
N GLN A 298 -9.67 -2.23 -0.29
CA GLN A 298 -9.60 -0.97 -1.02
C GLN A 298 -8.39 -0.18 -0.55
N MET A 299 -7.60 0.34 -1.49
CA MET A 299 -6.50 1.25 -1.17
C MET A 299 -7.03 2.49 -0.44
N ALA A 300 -6.53 2.74 0.77
CA ALA A 300 -6.91 3.92 1.53
C ALA A 300 -6.23 5.18 0.97
N ASP A 301 -6.81 6.35 1.24
CA ASP A 301 -6.13 7.62 1.04
C ASP A 301 -4.93 7.76 2.00
N SER A 302 -4.07 8.73 1.71
CA SER A 302 -2.95 9.10 2.57
C SER A 302 -3.15 10.46 3.26
N PHE A 303 -4.40 10.89 3.45
CA PHE A 303 -4.75 12.05 4.26
C PHE A 303 -4.76 11.67 5.76
N THR A 304 -3.55 11.47 6.28
CA THR A 304 -3.29 10.73 7.54
C THR A 304 -3.37 11.57 8.81
N PHE A 305 -3.40 12.90 8.68
CA PHE A 305 -3.39 13.80 9.82
C PHE A 305 -4.62 13.58 10.71
N GLU A 306 -4.36 13.26 11.99
CA GLU A 306 -5.36 12.87 13.00
C GLU A 306 -6.17 11.60 12.70
N ASP A 307 -5.90 10.86 11.62
CA ASP A 307 -6.65 9.66 11.22
C ASP A 307 -6.14 8.35 11.88
N HIS A 308 -5.33 8.42 12.92
CA HIS A 308 -4.86 7.25 13.67
C HIS A 308 -6.00 6.44 14.34
N PRO A 309 -5.79 5.15 14.70
CA PRO A 309 -4.68 4.31 14.27
C PRO A 309 -4.75 3.99 12.76
N TYR A 310 -3.67 3.48 12.20
CA TYR A 310 -3.52 3.31 10.75
C TYR A 310 -3.67 1.84 10.29
N SER A 311 -3.90 1.62 8.99
CA SER A 311 -4.45 0.39 8.34
C SER A 311 -5.97 0.25 8.52
N TRP A 312 -6.61 -0.67 7.78
CA TRP A 312 -8.04 -0.98 7.97
C TRP A 312 -8.33 -1.67 9.31
N SER A 313 -7.49 -2.63 9.72
CA SER A 313 -7.58 -3.27 11.04
C SER A 313 -7.23 -2.33 12.19
N GLY A 314 -6.47 -1.27 11.90
CA GLY A 314 -5.95 -0.33 12.89
C GLY A 314 -4.65 -0.81 13.54
N MET A 315 -3.92 -1.75 12.96
CA MET A 315 -2.66 -2.30 13.53
C MET A 315 -1.60 -1.21 13.80
N GLY A 316 -1.58 -0.13 13.02
CA GLY A 316 -0.70 1.02 13.18
C GLY A 316 -1.09 1.91 14.37
N THR A 317 -1.03 1.35 15.57
CA THR A 317 -1.42 2.00 16.85
C THR A 317 -0.25 2.63 17.61
N SER A 318 0.99 2.24 17.32
CA SER A 318 2.16 2.61 18.13
C SER A 318 3.41 2.77 17.28
N GLY A 319 4.34 3.58 17.76
CA GLY A 319 5.58 3.93 17.06
C GLY A 319 5.62 5.41 16.66
N PRO A 320 6.67 5.85 15.95
CA PRO A 320 6.75 7.22 15.45
C PRO A 320 5.51 7.62 14.66
N PHE A 321 5.11 8.89 14.77
CA PHE A 321 3.94 9.47 14.11
C PHE A 321 2.65 8.68 14.38
N ARG A 322 2.43 8.31 15.65
CA ARG A 322 1.29 7.53 16.16
C ARG A 322 1.10 6.18 15.47
N GLY A 323 2.21 5.59 14.98
CA GLY A 323 2.21 4.33 14.25
C GLY A 323 2.03 4.47 12.74
N LEU A 324 2.04 5.68 12.17
CA LEU A 324 2.03 5.84 10.72
C LEU A 324 3.29 5.26 10.08
N SER A 325 4.45 5.39 10.75
CA SER A 325 5.67 4.76 10.27
C SER A 325 5.62 3.23 10.35
N THR A 326 4.82 2.66 11.26
CA THR A 326 4.56 1.22 11.32
C THR A 326 3.76 0.76 10.11
N LEU A 327 2.73 1.51 9.70
CA LEU A 327 1.97 1.24 8.48
C LEU A 327 2.87 1.33 7.24
N ASN A 328 3.58 2.45 7.06
CA ASN A 328 4.46 2.66 5.91
C ASN A 328 5.46 1.51 5.76
N ASN A 329 6.06 1.10 6.88
CA ASN A 329 7.02 0.02 6.90
C ASN A 329 6.40 -1.34 6.54
N ASN A 330 5.20 -1.65 7.03
CA ASN A 330 4.48 -2.90 6.67
C ASN A 330 4.28 -3.00 5.16
N VAL A 331 3.81 -1.95 4.50
CA VAL A 331 3.59 -1.93 3.05
C VAL A 331 4.91 -2.07 2.28
N GLN A 332 5.94 -1.30 2.65
CA GLN A 332 7.23 -1.28 1.93
C GLN A 332 8.15 -2.46 2.20
N ALA A 333 7.90 -3.23 3.26
CA ALA A 333 8.77 -4.34 3.64
C ALA A 333 8.08 -5.70 3.47
N GLN A 334 6.88 -5.89 4.06
CA GLN A 334 6.17 -7.18 3.99
C GLN A 334 5.37 -7.32 2.69
N GLY A 335 4.68 -6.26 2.26
CA GLY A 335 3.85 -6.29 1.05
C GLY A 335 4.60 -6.27 -0.28
N SER A 336 5.91 -5.99 -0.27
CA SER A 336 6.71 -5.82 -1.49
C SER A 336 7.78 -6.89 -1.69
N ASP A 337 7.98 -7.78 -0.71
CA ASP A 337 8.98 -8.85 -0.73
C ASP A 337 8.54 -10.05 0.12
N ALA A 338 7.89 -11.03 -0.51
CA ALA A 338 7.44 -12.25 0.16
C ALA A 338 8.61 -13.12 0.67
N LEU A 339 9.82 -13.01 0.09
CA LEU A 339 10.96 -13.84 0.49
C LEU A 339 11.40 -13.57 1.94
N ALA A 340 11.20 -12.35 2.42
CA ALA A 340 11.64 -11.91 3.74
C ALA A 340 10.95 -12.64 4.91
N GLN A 341 9.90 -13.41 4.63
CA GLN A 341 9.07 -14.12 5.60
C GLN A 341 9.47 -15.58 5.79
N ALA A 342 10.43 -16.06 5.00
CA ALA A 342 10.88 -17.45 5.04
C ALA A 342 11.29 -17.93 6.44
N GLN A 343 11.80 -17.06 7.31
CA GLN A 343 12.26 -17.47 8.65
C GLN A 343 11.13 -17.77 9.64
N ILE A 344 9.91 -17.29 9.36
CA ILE A 344 8.73 -17.50 10.21
C ILE A 344 7.60 -18.21 9.44
N SER A 345 7.89 -18.79 8.28
CA SER A 345 6.89 -19.44 7.45
C SER A 345 6.31 -20.70 8.10
N ASP A 346 7.05 -21.37 8.98
CA ASP A 346 6.55 -22.53 9.72
C ASP A 346 5.50 -22.08 10.74
N GLU A 347 5.80 -21.04 11.52
CA GLU A 347 4.87 -20.52 12.52
C GLU A 347 3.63 -19.86 11.89
N LEU A 348 3.81 -19.11 10.79
CA LEU A 348 2.70 -18.41 10.13
C LEU A 348 1.88 -19.31 9.20
N PHE A 349 2.51 -20.26 8.50
CA PHE A 349 1.86 -20.97 7.39
C PHE A 349 1.92 -22.50 7.49
N ASP A 350 2.58 -23.08 8.51
CA ASP A 350 2.88 -24.52 8.57
C ASP A 350 3.70 -25.00 7.35
N ILE A 351 4.59 -24.12 6.84
CA ILE A 351 5.47 -24.39 5.69
C ILE A 351 6.93 -24.26 6.14
N ASP A 352 7.71 -25.34 6.01
CA ASP A 352 9.15 -25.31 6.29
C ASP A 352 9.86 -24.22 5.45
N PRO A 353 10.79 -23.44 6.05
CA PRO A 353 11.50 -22.36 5.37
C PRO A 353 12.14 -22.73 4.03
N GLU A 354 12.63 -23.98 3.89
CA GLU A 354 13.24 -24.45 2.65
C GLU A 354 12.17 -24.73 1.58
N VAL A 355 11.03 -25.30 1.97
CA VAL A 355 9.89 -25.49 1.06
C VAL A 355 9.32 -24.14 0.62
N TYR A 356 9.23 -23.18 1.53
CA TYR A 356 8.79 -21.82 1.24
C TYR A 356 9.68 -21.12 0.19
N LEU A 357 10.98 -21.02 0.48
CA LEU A 357 11.94 -20.39 -0.45
C LEU A 357 12.04 -21.15 -1.78
N GLY A 358 12.07 -22.49 -1.73
CA GLY A 358 12.07 -23.32 -2.92
C GLY A 358 10.84 -23.09 -3.79
N THR A 359 9.68 -22.86 -3.17
CA THR A 359 8.42 -22.57 -3.86
C THR A 359 8.44 -21.21 -4.55
N LEU A 360 8.92 -20.16 -3.88
CA LEU A 360 8.99 -18.80 -4.46
C LEU A 360 10.01 -18.68 -5.59
N LEU A 361 11.15 -19.39 -5.46
CA LEU A 361 12.32 -19.19 -6.32
C LEU A 361 12.41 -20.18 -7.49
N GLN A 362 11.69 -21.30 -7.48
CA GLN A 362 11.80 -22.35 -8.52
C GLN A 362 11.50 -21.88 -9.95
N ASN A 363 10.72 -20.80 -10.11
CA ASN A 363 10.43 -20.20 -11.41
C ASN A 363 10.75 -18.70 -11.47
N ALA A 364 11.63 -18.19 -10.61
CA ALA A 364 12.02 -16.78 -10.62
C ALA A 364 12.38 -16.31 -12.05
N ALA A 365 11.88 -15.13 -12.43
CA ALA A 365 11.96 -14.60 -13.79
C ALA A 365 13.41 -14.49 -14.28
N ASN A 366 14.27 -13.92 -13.43
CA ASN A 366 15.70 -13.81 -13.69
C ASN A 366 16.40 -15.11 -13.27
N GLU A 367 17.18 -15.70 -14.19
CA GLU A 367 17.93 -16.94 -13.96
C GLU A 367 18.87 -16.86 -12.74
N ARG A 368 19.32 -15.65 -12.36
CA ARG A 368 20.13 -15.44 -11.15
C ARG A 368 19.42 -15.91 -9.88
N TYR A 369 18.11 -15.71 -9.77
CA TYR A 369 17.33 -16.05 -8.57
C TYR A 369 16.58 -17.37 -8.71
N ARG A 370 16.69 -18.06 -9.85
CA ARG A 370 15.93 -19.28 -10.12
C ARG A 370 16.54 -20.50 -9.44
N TYR A 371 15.93 -20.96 -8.36
CA TYR A 371 16.37 -22.15 -7.62
C TYR A 371 16.21 -23.42 -8.45
N ASN A 372 17.20 -24.31 -8.40
CA ASN A 372 17.19 -25.59 -9.09
C ASN A 372 16.98 -26.75 -8.10
N PRO A 373 15.80 -27.39 -8.06
CA PRO A 373 15.52 -28.49 -7.13
C PRO A 373 16.30 -29.79 -7.41
N PHE A 374 17.10 -29.83 -8.47
CA PHE A 374 18.01 -30.95 -8.75
C PHE A 374 19.47 -30.64 -8.36
N ALA A 375 19.74 -29.45 -7.83
CA ALA A 375 21.01 -29.13 -7.20
C ALA A 375 21.12 -29.83 -5.83
N ASP A 376 22.34 -30.12 -5.41
CA ASP A 376 22.65 -30.67 -4.08
C ASP A 376 22.93 -29.48 -3.13
N GLU A 377 21.93 -28.61 -2.98
CA GLU A 377 22.01 -27.32 -2.26
C GLU A 377 20.62 -26.96 -1.71
N LYS A 378 20.55 -26.40 -0.50
CA LYS A 378 19.29 -25.94 0.08
C LYS A 378 18.83 -24.62 -0.55
N PRO A 379 17.52 -24.38 -0.69
CA PRO A 379 16.98 -23.09 -1.12
C PRO A 379 17.54 -21.89 -0.34
N SER A 380 17.68 -22.00 0.98
CA SER A 380 18.24 -20.92 1.82
C SER A 380 19.74 -20.68 1.57
N ASP A 381 20.53 -21.72 1.34
CA ASP A 381 21.95 -21.61 0.98
C ASP A 381 22.09 -20.93 -0.38
N PHE A 382 21.34 -21.39 -1.39
CA PHE A 382 21.28 -20.80 -2.72
C PHE A 382 20.90 -19.31 -2.65
N PHE A 383 19.84 -18.98 -1.90
CA PHE A 383 19.35 -17.61 -1.79
C PHE A 383 20.39 -16.67 -1.17
N GLN A 384 21.11 -17.14 -0.14
CA GLN A 384 22.21 -16.38 0.48
C GLN A 384 23.33 -16.04 -0.51
N GLU A 385 23.59 -16.88 -1.52
CA GLU A 385 24.61 -16.62 -2.54
C GLU A 385 24.18 -15.53 -3.54
N VAL A 386 22.88 -15.41 -3.81
CA VAL A 386 22.35 -14.58 -4.90
C VAL A 386 21.70 -13.28 -4.45
N GLN A 387 21.30 -13.16 -3.18
CA GLN A 387 20.62 -11.97 -2.64
C GLN A 387 21.43 -10.68 -2.84
N PRO A 388 20.77 -9.56 -3.16
CA PRO A 388 21.45 -8.27 -3.37
C PRO A 388 22.00 -7.66 -2.07
N PHE A 389 21.35 -7.92 -0.93
CA PHE A 389 21.65 -7.32 0.36
C PHE A 389 21.92 -8.40 1.42
N PRO A 390 23.18 -8.83 1.64
CA PRO A 390 23.50 -10.01 2.46
C PRO A 390 22.95 -10.04 3.89
N ASP A 391 22.75 -8.86 4.48
CA ASP A 391 22.22 -8.72 5.85
C ASP A 391 20.69 -8.61 5.90
N SER A 392 20.02 -8.52 4.75
CA SER A 392 18.56 -8.51 4.60
C SER A 392 17.96 -9.90 4.83
N PRO A 393 16.69 -10.02 5.24
CA PRO A 393 15.96 -11.28 5.23
C PRO A 393 15.42 -11.66 3.84
N GLY A 394 15.34 -10.70 2.91
CA GLY A 394 14.84 -10.89 1.55
C GLY A 394 15.70 -10.15 0.53
N VAL A 395 15.07 -9.60 -0.51
CA VAL A 395 15.73 -8.82 -1.58
C VAL A 395 15.60 -7.31 -1.42
N ASN A 396 14.82 -6.83 -0.44
CA ASN A 396 14.70 -5.39 -0.15
C ASN A 396 15.83 -4.84 0.73
N GLU A 397 16.04 -3.52 0.68
CA GLU A 397 16.90 -2.74 1.56
C GLU A 397 16.23 -2.53 2.93
N VAL A 398 16.55 -3.41 3.86
CA VAL A 398 15.97 -3.37 5.21
C VAL A 398 17.03 -3.59 6.29
N VAL A 399 16.67 -3.18 7.50
CA VAL A 399 17.40 -3.43 8.74
C VAL A 399 16.59 -4.35 9.63
N LYS A 400 17.15 -5.51 9.96
CA LYS A 400 16.59 -6.43 10.96
C LYS A 400 16.53 -5.76 12.32
N LEU A 401 15.37 -5.80 12.98
CA LEU A 401 15.23 -5.29 14.34
C LEU A 401 15.92 -6.24 15.35
N PRO A 402 16.22 -5.77 16.58
CA PRO A 402 16.83 -6.61 17.61
C PRO A 402 16.04 -7.87 17.97
N THR A 403 14.74 -7.90 17.68
CA THR A 403 13.84 -9.04 17.92
C THR A 403 13.78 -10.03 16.76
N TYR A 404 14.27 -9.67 15.57
CA TYR A 404 14.19 -10.50 14.37
C TYR A 404 14.73 -11.93 14.64
N PRO A 405 14.00 -13.00 14.25
CA PRO A 405 12.84 -13.02 13.36
C PRO A 405 11.49 -12.71 14.01
N ASN A 406 11.43 -12.54 15.34
CA ASN A 406 10.19 -12.21 16.02
C ASN A 406 9.69 -10.81 15.65
N VAL A 407 8.37 -10.68 15.60
CA VAL A 407 7.66 -9.47 15.20
C VAL A 407 7.13 -8.72 16.43
N SER A 408 6.71 -7.47 16.25
CA SER A 408 6.22 -6.65 17.35
C SER A 408 5.21 -5.60 16.90
N ARG A 409 4.62 -4.90 17.86
CA ARG A 409 3.60 -3.84 17.62
C ARG A 409 4.06 -2.70 16.72
N ILE A 410 5.36 -2.44 16.64
CA ILE A 410 5.93 -1.36 15.81
C ILE A 410 6.53 -1.89 14.51
N SER A 411 6.49 -3.22 14.29
CA SER A 411 6.99 -3.89 13.10
C SER A 411 6.37 -5.29 13.03
N PRO A 412 5.20 -5.45 12.38
CA PRO A 412 4.52 -6.74 12.21
C PRO A 412 5.32 -7.77 11.39
N GLN A 413 6.47 -7.36 10.83
CA GLN A 413 7.39 -8.19 10.07
C GLN A 413 8.77 -8.37 10.73
N GLY A 414 9.08 -7.63 11.81
CA GLY A 414 10.36 -7.75 12.54
C GLY A 414 11.59 -7.05 11.91
N TYR A 415 11.40 -6.24 10.87
CA TYR A 415 12.45 -5.46 10.20
C TYR A 415 11.91 -4.14 9.65
N LEU A 416 12.82 -3.18 9.39
CA LEU A 416 12.48 -1.84 8.90
C LEU A 416 13.11 -1.55 7.53
N ALA A 417 12.32 -1.09 6.57
CA ALA A 417 12.83 -0.53 5.31
C ALA A 417 13.77 0.65 5.59
N SER A 418 15.02 0.56 5.14
CA SER A 418 16.09 1.49 5.49
C SER A 418 17.30 1.32 4.56
N SER A 419 17.55 2.31 3.71
CA SER A 419 18.59 2.25 2.68
C SER A 419 19.97 2.72 3.17
N GLU A 420 21.05 2.25 2.53
CA GLU A 420 22.42 2.67 2.88
C GLU A 420 22.61 4.19 2.68
N GLY A 421 23.27 4.84 3.64
CA GLY A 421 23.49 6.30 3.62
C GLY A 421 22.45 7.11 4.40
N HIS A 422 21.38 6.46 4.84
CA HIS A 422 20.37 7.02 5.74
C HIS A 422 20.53 6.50 7.18
N ASN A 423 19.75 7.06 8.10
CA ASN A 423 19.55 6.47 9.42
C ASN A 423 18.41 5.43 9.40
N VAL A 424 18.44 4.50 10.35
CA VAL A 424 17.40 3.48 10.51
C VAL A 424 16.03 4.16 10.64
N ASN A 425 15.09 3.73 9.80
CA ASN A 425 13.72 4.25 9.68
C ASN A 425 13.58 5.73 9.27
N GLU A 426 14.67 6.41 8.90
CA GLU A 426 14.65 7.85 8.57
C GLU A 426 13.68 8.15 7.44
N GLN A 427 13.72 7.36 6.38
CA GLN A 427 12.89 7.52 5.19
C GLN A 427 11.41 7.24 5.48
N ASN A 428 11.09 6.21 6.27
CA ASN A 428 9.72 5.94 6.72
C ASN A 428 9.17 7.05 7.61
N ASN A 429 9.97 7.54 8.55
CA ASN A 429 9.62 8.65 9.42
C ASN A 429 9.42 9.95 8.61
N ALA A 430 10.27 10.20 7.62
CA ALA A 430 10.16 11.35 6.72
C ALA A 430 8.87 11.29 5.89
N MET A 431 8.55 10.12 5.32
CA MET A 431 7.26 9.91 4.64
C MET A 431 6.09 10.16 5.57
N SER A 432 6.10 9.62 6.79
CA SER A 432 5.01 9.84 7.76
C SER A 432 4.82 11.32 8.08
N ALA A 433 5.91 12.06 8.29
CA ALA A 433 5.86 13.51 8.48
C ALA A 433 5.24 14.22 7.25
N PHE A 434 5.67 13.87 6.04
CA PHE A 434 5.13 14.42 4.79
C PHE A 434 3.64 14.10 4.60
N GLN A 435 3.22 12.85 4.84
CA GLN A 435 1.82 12.44 4.73
C GLN A 435 0.93 13.20 5.71
N ASN A 436 1.42 13.49 6.91
CA ASN A 436 0.76 14.36 7.88
C ASN A 436 0.62 15.81 7.40
N THR A 437 1.24 16.22 6.29
CA THR A 437 1.04 17.55 5.67
C THR A 437 0.00 17.56 4.53
N LEU A 438 -0.36 16.38 3.98
CA LEU A 438 -1.23 16.26 2.81
C LEU A 438 -2.70 16.60 3.10
N VAL A 439 -3.19 17.73 2.57
CA VAL A 439 -4.58 18.19 2.73
C VAL A 439 -5.45 17.76 1.54
N PRO A 440 -6.62 17.14 1.78
CA PRO A 440 -7.54 16.82 0.70
C PRO A 440 -7.96 18.04 -0.12
N PRO A 441 -8.05 17.94 -1.46
CA PRO A 441 -8.64 18.99 -2.28
C PRO A 441 -10.13 19.15 -2.02
N GLU A 442 -10.58 20.41 -2.05
CA GLU A 442 -12.01 20.71 -2.05
C GLU A 442 -12.71 19.90 -3.15
N PRO A 443 -13.88 19.30 -2.84
CA PRO A 443 -14.61 18.53 -3.83
C PRO A 443 -15.10 19.44 -4.96
N ASN A 444 -15.17 18.89 -6.17
CA ASN A 444 -15.74 19.58 -7.32
C ASN A 444 -17.28 19.58 -7.25
N ARG A 445 -17.84 20.10 -6.15
CA ARG A 445 -19.28 20.13 -5.84
C ARG A 445 -19.64 21.51 -5.32
N THR A 446 -20.72 22.11 -5.82
CA THR A 446 -21.23 23.38 -5.31
C THR A 446 -22.55 23.11 -4.59
N VAL A 447 -22.49 23.11 -3.26
CA VAL A 447 -23.63 22.90 -2.37
C VAL A 447 -23.89 24.19 -1.60
N ASP A 448 -25.16 24.55 -1.40
CA ASP A 448 -25.48 25.74 -0.63
C ASP A 448 -25.34 25.50 0.89
N GLU A 449 -24.99 26.55 1.62
CA GLU A 449 -24.76 26.49 3.08
C GLU A 449 -25.96 25.94 3.87
N THR A 450 -27.20 26.09 3.37
CA THR A 450 -28.38 25.57 4.08
C THR A 450 -28.46 24.05 3.99
N THR A 451 -28.11 23.49 2.83
CA THR A 451 -28.04 22.04 2.64
C THR A 451 -26.92 21.43 3.48
N LEU A 452 -25.73 22.04 3.51
CA LEU A 452 -24.62 21.56 4.34
C LEU A 452 -24.95 21.61 5.84
N ALA A 453 -25.51 22.72 6.32
CA ALA A 453 -25.93 22.84 7.72
C ALA A 453 -27.01 21.81 8.08
N ARG A 454 -27.95 21.53 7.17
CA ARG A 454 -28.93 20.46 7.39
C ARG A 454 -28.26 19.09 7.42
N GLY A 455 -27.31 18.83 6.54
CA GLY A 455 -26.57 17.57 6.50
C GLY A 455 -25.80 17.29 7.79
N GLU A 456 -25.18 18.32 8.36
CA GLU A 456 -24.52 18.24 9.66
C GLU A 456 -25.50 17.96 10.81
N GLU A 457 -26.66 18.63 10.83
CA GLU A 457 -27.71 18.33 11.80
C GLU A 457 -28.14 16.87 11.73
N VAL A 458 -28.37 16.35 10.51
CA VAL A 458 -28.76 14.95 10.27
C VAL A 458 -27.64 14.00 10.70
N PHE A 459 -26.38 14.32 10.41
CA PHE A 459 -25.21 13.55 10.85
C PHE A 459 -25.16 13.39 12.37
N ASN A 460 -25.50 14.44 13.11
CA ASN A 460 -25.62 14.39 14.57
C ASN A 460 -26.87 13.61 15.02
N GLU A 461 -28.04 13.89 14.44
CA GLU A 461 -29.31 13.23 14.76
C GLU A 461 -29.26 11.70 14.52
N ALA A 462 -28.55 11.26 13.48
CA ALA A 462 -28.33 9.87 13.14
C ALA A 462 -27.30 9.16 14.04
N GLY A 463 -26.60 9.91 14.90
CA GLY A 463 -25.62 9.37 15.86
C GLY A 463 -24.22 9.14 15.28
N CYS A 464 -23.94 9.59 14.05
CA CYS A 464 -22.65 9.38 13.37
C CYS A 464 -21.48 9.96 14.18
N LEU A 465 -21.70 11.07 14.90
CA LEU A 465 -20.69 11.71 15.77
C LEU A 465 -20.18 10.83 16.93
N SER A 466 -20.86 9.72 17.26
CA SER A 466 -20.36 8.80 18.29
C SER A 466 -19.09 8.05 17.87
N CYS A 467 -18.91 7.86 16.56
CA CYS A 467 -17.74 7.23 15.96
C CYS A 467 -16.96 8.22 15.09
N HIS A 468 -17.64 8.98 14.23
CA HIS A 468 -17.03 9.92 13.31
C HIS A 468 -16.97 11.34 13.90
N ALA A 469 -16.16 11.49 14.96
CA ALA A 469 -16.03 12.72 15.74
C ALA A 469 -14.72 13.47 15.45
N GLY A 470 -14.59 14.70 15.99
CA GLY A 470 -13.38 15.50 15.85
C GLY A 470 -13.12 15.96 14.41
N ARG A 471 -11.93 16.50 14.21
CA ARG A 471 -11.53 17.15 12.96
C ARG A 471 -11.47 16.21 11.76
N ALA A 472 -10.80 15.06 11.90
CA ALA A 472 -10.72 14.04 10.86
C ALA A 472 -12.00 13.20 10.72
N LYS A 473 -13.02 13.47 11.55
CA LYS A 473 -14.26 12.67 11.65
C LYS A 473 -13.99 11.20 11.93
N THR A 474 -13.15 10.95 12.93
CA THR A 474 -12.88 9.67 13.56
C THR A 474 -12.63 9.86 15.05
N ASN A 475 -13.13 8.96 15.88
CA ASN A 475 -12.85 8.93 17.32
C ASN A 475 -11.54 8.19 17.66
N ASN A 476 -10.78 7.78 16.64
CA ASN A 476 -9.52 7.07 16.74
C ASN A 476 -9.62 5.73 17.49
N ARG A 477 -10.76 5.04 17.36
CA ARG A 477 -11.00 3.71 17.92
C ARG A 477 -11.10 2.64 16.84
N ILE A 478 -10.77 1.42 17.24
CA ILE A 478 -11.06 0.16 16.54
C ILE A 478 -12.36 -0.38 17.13
N ILE A 479 -13.35 -0.61 16.27
CA ILE A 479 -14.64 -1.20 16.61
C ILE A 479 -14.53 -2.72 16.45
N PRO A 480 -14.91 -3.52 17.46
CA PRO A 480 -14.93 -4.97 17.37
C PRO A 480 -15.73 -5.47 16.16
N LEU A 481 -15.27 -6.57 15.56
CA LEU A 481 -15.89 -7.16 14.37
C LEU A 481 -17.39 -7.49 14.59
N ASP A 482 -17.74 -8.03 15.75
CA ASP A 482 -19.11 -8.40 16.11
C ASP A 482 -20.05 -7.19 16.31
N GLU A 483 -19.49 -6.00 16.55
CA GLU A 483 -20.22 -4.74 16.64
C GLU A 483 -20.32 -4.03 15.27
N ILE A 484 -19.22 -3.95 14.52
CA ILE A 484 -19.18 -3.22 13.24
C ILE A 484 -19.87 -4.00 12.09
N GLY A 485 -19.85 -5.33 12.13
CA GLY A 485 -20.58 -6.19 11.20
C GLY A 485 -20.13 -6.12 9.74
N THR A 486 -18.91 -5.63 9.48
CA THR A 486 -18.31 -5.65 8.13
C THR A 486 -17.75 -7.03 7.80
N GLN A 487 -17.31 -7.22 6.55
CA GLN A 487 -16.69 -8.46 6.11
C GLN A 487 -15.53 -8.85 7.06
N PRO A 488 -15.44 -10.11 7.53
CA PRO A 488 -14.56 -10.49 8.63
C PRO A 488 -13.10 -10.78 8.27
N SER A 489 -12.81 -11.28 7.07
CA SER A 489 -11.52 -11.89 6.67
C SER A 489 -10.29 -11.02 6.92
N ARG A 490 -10.43 -9.69 6.83
CA ARG A 490 -9.29 -8.78 7.07
C ARG A 490 -9.05 -8.51 8.56
N ALA A 491 -10.06 -8.66 9.41
CA ALA A 491 -9.99 -8.29 10.82
C ALA A 491 -8.97 -9.17 11.58
N ASP A 492 -8.85 -10.45 11.21
CA ASP A 492 -8.01 -11.47 11.83
C ASP A 492 -6.74 -11.84 11.04
N SER A 493 -6.49 -11.19 9.89
CA SER A 493 -5.29 -11.35 9.03
C SER A 493 -3.91 -11.27 9.72
N LEU A 494 -3.84 -10.78 10.97
CA LEU A 494 -2.60 -10.69 11.75
C LEU A 494 -2.60 -11.59 13.00
N GLU A 495 -3.63 -12.40 13.23
CA GLU A 495 -3.77 -13.26 14.42
C GLU A 495 -2.51 -14.13 14.62
N ASP A 496 -2.05 -14.77 13.55
CA ASP A 496 -0.94 -15.71 13.59
C ASP A 496 0.41 -15.09 13.95
N THR A 497 0.54 -13.77 13.85
CA THR A 497 1.73 -13.06 14.35
C THR A 497 1.89 -13.20 15.87
N GLU A 498 0.84 -13.57 16.62
CA GLU A 498 0.90 -13.83 18.06
C GLU A 498 1.89 -14.97 18.40
N LYS A 499 2.06 -15.93 17.48
CA LYS A 499 2.96 -17.09 17.64
C LYS A 499 4.44 -16.68 17.73
N VAL A 500 4.80 -15.54 17.12
CA VAL A 500 6.18 -15.03 16.98
C VAL A 500 6.32 -13.61 17.55
N TRP A 501 5.52 -13.25 18.55
CA TRP A 501 5.45 -11.91 19.12
C TRP A 501 6.53 -11.62 20.18
N ASP A 502 7.15 -10.43 20.13
CA ASP A 502 8.17 -9.98 21.08
C ASP A 502 8.02 -8.49 21.46
N GLU A 503 8.91 -7.99 22.33
CA GLU A 503 8.92 -6.60 22.76
C GLU A 503 9.16 -5.62 21.59
N PRO A 504 8.55 -4.43 21.59
CA PRO A 504 8.74 -3.44 20.52
C PRO A 504 10.10 -2.75 20.65
N LEU A 505 11.18 -3.42 20.21
CA LEU A 505 12.54 -2.89 20.22
C LEU A 505 12.90 -2.27 18.87
N ILE A 506 13.50 -1.08 18.91
CA ILE A 506 13.93 -0.33 17.73
C ILE A 506 15.29 0.33 17.95
N PHE A 507 16.05 0.56 16.89
CA PHE A 507 17.26 1.37 16.98
C PHE A 507 16.91 2.84 17.18
N SER A 508 17.80 3.59 17.83
CA SER A 508 17.59 5.05 17.95
C SER A 508 17.63 5.71 16.57
N PRO A 509 16.79 6.74 16.31
CA PRO A 509 16.74 7.48 15.03
C PRO A 509 18.05 8.01 14.47
N ASP A 510 19.11 8.15 15.27
CA ASP A 510 20.45 8.56 14.84
C ASP A 510 21.39 7.39 14.48
N THR A 511 20.86 6.16 14.45
CA THR A 511 21.62 4.97 14.06
C THR A 511 21.78 4.94 12.55
N PRO A 512 23.01 4.95 12.00
CA PRO A 512 23.21 4.89 10.56
C PRO A 512 22.96 3.48 9.99
N VAL A 513 22.71 3.41 8.68
CA VAL A 513 22.71 2.19 7.88
C VAL A 513 24.03 2.11 7.09
N PRO A 514 24.82 1.02 7.20
CA PRO A 514 24.57 -0.20 7.98
C PRO A 514 24.71 0.00 9.50
N VAL A 515 23.93 -0.79 10.26
CA VAL A 515 23.84 -0.68 11.72
C VAL A 515 25.18 -1.05 12.41
N PRO A 516 25.75 -0.16 13.24
CA PRO A 516 26.96 -0.48 14.01
C PRO A 516 26.70 -1.51 15.12
N GLU A 517 27.71 -2.35 15.45
CA GLU A 517 27.62 -3.37 16.52
C GLU A 517 27.15 -2.85 17.90
N ARG A 518 27.27 -1.55 18.16
CA ARG A 518 26.90 -0.91 19.43
C ARG A 518 25.83 0.16 19.25
N ALA A 519 24.97 0.00 18.25
CA ALA A 519 23.79 0.86 18.08
C ALA A 519 22.94 0.86 19.35
N LYS A 520 22.34 2.00 19.66
CA LYS A 520 21.47 2.15 20.82
C LYS A 520 20.11 1.52 20.49
N ILE A 521 19.63 0.67 21.37
CA ILE A 521 18.32 0.02 21.26
C ILE A 521 17.38 0.68 22.26
N LEU A 522 16.18 1.01 21.78
CA LEU A 522 15.09 1.61 22.51
C LEU A 522 13.94 0.63 22.58
N LYS A 523 13.18 0.67 23.68
CA LYS A 523 11.88 0.03 23.77
C LYS A 523 10.83 1.08 23.49
N ALA A 524 10.11 0.95 22.38
CA ALA A 524 9.07 1.91 22.01
C ALA A 524 7.91 1.83 23.03
N PRO A 525 7.40 2.98 23.49
CA PRO A 525 6.29 3.01 24.43
C PRO A 525 4.99 2.56 23.76
N THR A 526 4.23 1.71 24.45
CA THR A 526 2.90 1.26 24.00
C THR A 526 1.81 1.48 25.05
N ASP A 527 2.17 1.95 26.25
CA ASP A 527 1.26 2.12 27.39
C ASP A 527 0.18 3.20 27.17
N HIS A 528 0.33 4.03 26.13
CA HIS A 528 -0.65 5.04 25.74
C HIS A 528 -1.86 4.45 24.99
N VAL A 529 -1.75 3.20 24.51
CA VAL A 529 -2.85 2.48 23.85
C VAL A 529 -3.49 1.51 24.85
N ASP A 530 -4.82 1.45 24.87
CA ASP A 530 -5.56 0.48 25.69
C ASP A 530 -5.30 -0.97 25.21
N GLU A 531 -5.17 -1.92 26.13
CA GLU A 531 -4.94 -3.34 25.79
C GLU A 531 -6.02 -3.93 24.86
N GLU A 532 -7.28 -3.53 25.01
CA GLU A 532 -8.36 -3.97 24.12
C GLU A 532 -8.14 -3.51 22.68
N GLN A 533 -7.75 -2.24 22.47
CA GLN A 533 -7.44 -1.71 21.14
C GLN A 533 -6.19 -2.35 20.56
N LYS A 534 -5.22 -2.66 21.43
CA LYS A 534 -4.02 -3.38 21.06
C LYS A 534 -4.31 -4.78 20.51
N ASN A 535 -5.25 -5.49 21.14
CA ASN A 535 -5.67 -6.83 20.72
C ASN A 535 -6.51 -6.78 19.45
N LEU A 536 -7.48 -5.85 19.37
CA LEU A 536 -8.34 -5.68 18.19
C LEU A 536 -7.54 -5.41 16.91
N GLY A 537 -6.50 -4.55 16.97
CA GLY A 537 -5.74 -4.19 15.77
C GLY A 537 -4.89 -5.33 15.17
N PHE A 538 -4.62 -6.39 15.94
CA PHE A 538 -3.82 -7.54 15.53
C PHE A 538 -4.58 -8.87 15.62
N ALA A 539 -5.85 -8.85 16.06
CA ALA A 539 -6.63 -10.03 16.44
C ALA A 539 -5.91 -10.96 17.45
N HIS A 540 -5.20 -10.38 18.42
CA HIS A 540 -4.49 -11.16 19.45
C HIS A 540 -5.35 -11.40 20.70
N GLY A 541 -4.99 -12.40 21.50
CA GLY A 541 -5.56 -12.59 22.83
C GLY A 541 -7.06 -12.90 22.83
N ASP A 542 -7.46 -13.88 22.02
CA ASP A 542 -8.86 -14.35 21.81
C ASP A 542 -9.79 -13.30 21.15
N SER A 543 -9.24 -12.30 20.46
CA SER A 543 -10.00 -11.27 19.75
C SER A 543 -10.24 -11.64 18.29
N ASP A 544 -11.47 -11.55 17.80
CA ASP A 544 -11.81 -11.71 16.37
C ASP A 544 -11.41 -10.49 15.51
N GLY A 545 -10.43 -9.70 15.99
CA GLY A 545 -10.05 -8.43 15.39
C GLY A 545 -11.15 -7.34 15.36
N GLY A 546 -10.94 -6.33 14.53
CA GLY A 546 -11.88 -5.25 14.31
C GLY A 546 -11.42 -4.28 13.22
N TYR A 547 -12.18 -3.20 13.04
CA TYR A 547 -11.86 -2.17 12.06
C TYR A 547 -11.78 -0.79 12.70
N LYS A 548 -10.75 -0.03 12.35
CA LYS A 548 -10.65 1.36 12.78
C LYS A 548 -11.78 2.19 12.17
N VAL A 549 -12.29 3.15 12.94
CA VAL A 549 -13.19 4.16 12.39
C VAL A 549 -12.40 5.03 11.41
N LYS A 550 -12.64 4.86 10.12
CA LYS A 550 -11.94 5.61 9.06
C LYS A 550 -12.41 7.07 9.09
N GLY A 551 -11.46 8.01 9.07
CA GLY A 551 -11.75 9.42 8.93
C GLY A 551 -12.44 9.72 7.61
N LEU A 552 -13.26 10.77 7.60
CA LEU A 552 -14.06 11.15 6.44
C LEU A 552 -13.49 12.37 5.69
N ALA A 553 -12.31 12.86 6.09
CA ALA A 553 -11.63 13.94 5.37
C ALA A 553 -11.21 13.48 3.97
N GLY A 554 -11.67 14.16 2.93
CA GLY A 554 -11.38 13.80 1.54
C GLY A 554 -12.23 12.67 0.98
N VAL A 555 -13.29 12.27 1.69
CA VAL A 555 -14.08 11.06 1.37
C VAL A 555 -14.67 11.01 -0.04
N SER A 556 -14.92 12.17 -0.63
CA SER A 556 -15.42 12.30 -2.00
C SER A 556 -14.46 11.82 -3.09
N ARG A 557 -13.18 11.63 -2.78
CA ARG A 557 -12.15 11.26 -3.76
C ARG A 557 -11.87 9.76 -3.82
N HIS A 558 -12.40 8.99 -2.88
CA HIS A 558 -11.96 7.61 -2.68
C HIS A 558 -13.11 6.60 -2.76
N ALA A 559 -14.22 6.91 -3.43
CA ALA A 559 -15.25 5.91 -3.72
C ALA A 559 -14.64 4.72 -4.49
N PRO A 560 -15.06 3.45 -4.23
CA PRO A 560 -16.16 3.01 -3.37
C PRO A 560 -15.86 3.08 -1.85
N TYR A 561 -16.72 2.53 -0.98
CA TYR A 561 -16.57 2.68 0.47
C TYR A 561 -16.55 1.35 1.23
N LEU A 562 -16.09 1.45 2.49
CA LEU A 562 -15.71 0.37 3.41
C LEU A 562 -14.37 -0.30 3.05
N HIS A 563 -13.85 -1.13 3.96
CA HIS A 563 -12.53 -1.74 3.81
C HIS A 563 -12.45 -2.68 2.60
N ASP A 564 -13.53 -3.42 2.32
CA ASP A 564 -13.65 -4.31 1.17
C ASP A 564 -14.11 -3.58 -0.10
N GLY A 565 -14.28 -2.25 -0.04
CA GLY A 565 -14.74 -1.41 -1.15
C GLY A 565 -16.04 -1.88 -1.82
N GLY A 566 -16.82 -2.76 -1.19
CA GLY A 566 -17.96 -3.40 -1.83
C GLY A 566 -19.15 -2.46 -2.04
N VAL A 567 -19.12 -1.29 -1.40
CA VAL A 567 -20.18 -0.28 -1.50
C VAL A 567 -19.92 0.63 -2.70
N ALA A 568 -20.25 0.10 -3.87
CA ALA A 568 -20.06 0.77 -5.15
C ALA A 568 -21.41 0.95 -5.84
N VAL A 569 -21.73 2.20 -6.22
CA VAL A 569 -22.89 2.53 -7.07
C VAL A 569 -22.46 3.54 -8.12
N GLY A 570 -22.75 3.26 -9.38
CA GLY A 570 -22.45 4.17 -10.49
C GLY A 570 -23.44 5.34 -10.61
N GLU A 571 -23.39 6.08 -11.71
CA GLU A 571 -24.30 7.20 -11.98
C GLU A 571 -25.78 6.78 -12.00
N ASN A 572 -26.08 5.55 -12.46
CA ASN A 572 -27.43 5.00 -12.46
C ASN A 572 -27.65 4.04 -11.28
N LYS A 573 -28.17 4.57 -10.18
CA LYS A 573 -28.52 3.82 -8.96
C LYS A 573 -29.48 2.64 -9.13
N GLU A 574 -30.12 2.48 -10.29
CA GLU A 574 -30.99 1.34 -10.54
C GLU A 574 -30.27 0.13 -11.12
N ASP A 575 -29.25 0.37 -11.94
CA ASP A 575 -28.60 -0.66 -12.77
C ASP A 575 -27.10 -0.83 -12.42
N ASP A 576 -26.42 0.24 -12.01
CA ASP A 576 -24.97 0.25 -11.74
C ASP A 576 -24.71 -0.08 -10.26
N LEU A 577 -25.02 -1.32 -9.86
CA LEU A 577 -24.97 -1.77 -8.46
C LEU A 577 -23.79 -2.70 -8.18
N GLY A 578 -23.10 -2.45 -7.07
CA GLY A 578 -21.95 -3.23 -6.64
C GLY A 578 -20.75 -3.10 -7.58
N ILE A 579 -19.69 -3.84 -7.25
CA ILE A 579 -18.51 -3.98 -8.11
C ILE A 579 -18.88 -4.55 -9.50
N PRO A 580 -19.83 -5.50 -9.64
CA PRO A 580 -20.26 -6.00 -10.94
C PRO A 580 -20.89 -4.94 -11.86
N GLY A 581 -21.69 -4.04 -11.30
CA GLY A 581 -22.34 -2.95 -12.05
C GLY A 581 -21.45 -1.72 -12.28
N THR A 582 -20.33 -1.63 -11.57
CA THR A 582 -19.35 -0.55 -11.67
C THR A 582 -18.07 -1.01 -12.37
N PHE A 583 -17.00 -1.31 -11.63
CA PHE A 583 -15.68 -1.57 -12.21
C PHE A 583 -15.68 -2.72 -13.22
N LEU A 584 -16.38 -3.83 -12.96
CA LEU A 584 -16.45 -4.96 -13.89
C LEU A 584 -17.35 -4.70 -15.12
N SER A 585 -17.97 -3.53 -15.20
CA SER A 585 -18.77 -3.05 -16.32
C SER A 585 -18.21 -1.77 -16.95
N ASP A 586 -16.91 -1.48 -16.75
CA ASP A 586 -16.22 -0.28 -17.23
C ASP A 586 -16.86 1.04 -16.77
N ARG A 587 -17.40 1.06 -15.54
CA ARG A 587 -17.98 2.26 -14.92
C ARG A 587 -17.30 2.55 -13.59
N ARG A 588 -16.98 3.83 -13.35
CA ARG A 588 -16.48 4.25 -12.03
C ARG A 588 -17.64 4.36 -11.04
N PRO A 589 -17.42 4.01 -9.76
CA PRO A 589 -18.36 4.34 -8.70
C PRO A 589 -18.56 5.86 -8.60
N ASP A 590 -19.81 6.29 -8.49
CA ASP A 590 -20.17 7.67 -8.21
C ASP A 590 -20.10 7.90 -6.69
N PRO A 591 -19.31 8.89 -6.20
CA PRO A 591 -19.15 9.12 -4.77
C PRO A 591 -20.45 9.41 -4.02
N PHE A 592 -21.41 10.08 -4.67
CA PHE A 592 -22.69 10.43 -4.05
C PHE A 592 -23.59 9.22 -3.91
N ASN A 593 -23.83 8.47 -4.99
CA ASN A 593 -24.68 7.30 -4.97
C ASN A 593 -24.07 6.17 -4.13
N SER A 594 -22.74 6.03 -4.14
CA SER A 594 -22.05 5.05 -3.30
C SER A 594 -22.19 5.40 -1.81
N MET A 595 -22.16 6.69 -1.45
CA MET A 595 -22.31 7.14 -0.05
C MET A 595 -23.77 7.06 0.38
N LEU A 596 -24.71 7.33 -0.54
CA LEU A 596 -26.12 7.05 -0.32
C LEU A 596 -26.35 5.57 0.02
N ALA A 597 -25.66 4.63 -0.66
CA ALA A 597 -25.71 3.21 -0.34
C ALA A 597 -25.03 2.84 0.99
N VAL A 598 -24.26 3.74 1.61
CA VAL A 598 -23.77 3.52 2.98
C VAL A 598 -24.91 3.71 3.99
N ILE A 599 -25.82 4.65 3.74
CA ILE A 599 -26.83 5.09 4.72
C ILE A 599 -28.26 4.68 4.39
N ASP A 600 -28.54 4.23 3.16
CA ASP A 600 -29.86 3.77 2.72
C ASP A 600 -29.93 2.24 2.68
N ARG A 601 -30.79 1.64 3.52
CA ARG A 601 -30.83 0.18 3.68
C ARG A 601 -31.28 -0.56 2.43
N ASP A 602 -32.24 -0.01 1.68
CA ASP A 602 -32.85 -0.72 0.55
C ASP A 602 -31.88 -0.68 -0.65
N LEU A 603 -31.18 0.44 -0.85
CA LEU A 603 -30.10 0.52 -1.82
C LEU A 603 -28.93 -0.37 -1.42
N ARG A 604 -28.58 -0.40 -0.13
CA ARG A 604 -27.48 -1.22 0.37
C ARG A 604 -27.72 -2.72 0.19
N GLU A 605 -28.92 -3.20 0.49
CA GLU A 605 -29.31 -4.60 0.27
C GLU A 605 -29.11 -5.01 -1.19
N ARG A 606 -29.52 -4.16 -2.15
CA ARG A 606 -29.32 -4.40 -3.59
C ARG A 606 -27.85 -4.43 -4.00
N VAL A 607 -27.01 -3.58 -3.40
CA VAL A 607 -25.56 -3.58 -3.64
C VAL A 607 -24.93 -4.88 -3.15
N ILE A 608 -25.28 -5.33 -1.94
CA ILE A 608 -24.81 -6.60 -1.37
C ILE A 608 -25.26 -7.78 -2.26
N GLU A 609 -26.53 -7.81 -2.67
CA GLU A 609 -27.06 -8.84 -3.58
C GLU A 609 -26.31 -8.86 -4.93
N ALA A 610 -25.95 -7.68 -5.46
CA ALA A 610 -25.18 -7.57 -6.69
C ALA A 610 -23.77 -8.18 -6.51
N ASN A 611 -23.05 -7.82 -5.44
CA ASN A 611 -21.73 -8.37 -5.14
C ASN A 611 -21.78 -9.89 -4.94
N GLN A 612 -22.72 -10.38 -4.12
CA GLN A 612 -22.88 -11.81 -3.84
C GLN A 612 -23.30 -12.63 -5.07
N SER A 613 -23.83 -11.99 -6.12
CA SER A 613 -24.12 -12.66 -7.40
C SER A 613 -22.86 -13.03 -8.19
N SER A 614 -21.73 -12.36 -7.92
CA SER A 614 -20.42 -12.72 -8.47
C SER A 614 -19.81 -13.88 -7.67
N GLN A 615 -19.23 -14.88 -8.36
CA GLN A 615 -18.43 -15.90 -7.68
C GLN A 615 -17.07 -15.33 -7.30
N ASP A 616 -16.45 -14.60 -8.22
CA ASP A 616 -15.12 -14.01 -8.07
C ASP A 616 -15.02 -13.15 -6.82
N LEU A 617 -16.01 -12.28 -6.57
CA LEU A 617 -16.02 -11.41 -5.38
C LEU A 617 -16.25 -12.19 -4.08
N ARG A 618 -16.99 -13.30 -4.13
CA ARG A 618 -17.16 -14.18 -2.95
C ARG A 618 -15.88 -14.94 -2.65
N ASP A 619 -15.11 -15.29 -3.66
CA ASP A 619 -13.82 -15.97 -3.49
C ASP A 619 -12.80 -15.00 -2.87
N VAL A 620 -12.85 -13.71 -3.20
CA VAL A 620 -11.91 -12.69 -2.65
C VAL A 620 -12.52 -11.82 -1.56
N ASN A 621 -13.55 -12.31 -0.88
CA ASN A 621 -14.06 -11.68 0.34
C ASN A 621 -14.59 -10.22 0.18
N ILE A 622 -15.21 -9.89 -0.96
CA ILE A 622 -15.82 -8.58 -1.23
C ILE A 622 -17.35 -8.67 -1.23
N GLU A 623 -18.00 -8.07 -0.23
CA GLU A 623 -19.46 -8.18 -0.05
C GLU A 623 -20.15 -6.82 0.02
N GLY A 624 -19.46 -5.80 0.55
CA GLY A 624 -20.05 -4.53 0.92
C GLY A 624 -21.00 -4.67 2.09
N ILE A 625 -20.75 -5.54 3.07
CA ILE A 625 -21.51 -5.57 4.33
C ILE A 625 -20.86 -4.65 5.37
N GLY A 626 -21.63 -4.13 6.34
CA GLY A 626 -21.10 -3.24 7.36
C GLY A 626 -22.15 -2.66 8.30
N HIS A 627 -21.77 -1.61 9.02
CA HIS A 627 -22.57 -1.05 10.10
C HIS A 627 -23.96 -0.57 9.65
N GLU A 628 -24.99 -0.86 10.44
CA GLU A 628 -26.40 -0.59 10.09
C GLU A 628 -26.91 0.76 10.64
N PHE A 629 -26.16 1.85 10.39
CA PHE A 629 -26.55 3.22 10.77
C PHE A 629 -27.33 3.91 9.64
N TRP A 630 -28.63 3.65 9.61
CA TRP A 630 -29.48 4.06 8.49
C TRP A 630 -30.05 5.48 8.64
N VAL A 631 -29.91 6.27 7.58
CA VAL A 631 -30.62 7.53 7.36
C VAL A 631 -31.57 7.28 6.19
N ASP A 632 -32.81 6.92 6.49
CA ASP A 632 -33.86 6.63 5.51
C ASP A 632 -35.26 6.90 6.10
N GLU A 633 -36.32 6.74 5.28
CA GLU A 633 -37.71 6.94 5.71
C GLU A 633 -38.12 6.04 6.88
N GLN A 634 -37.56 4.83 6.97
CA GLN A 634 -37.87 3.85 8.01
C GLN A 634 -37.23 4.24 9.35
N SER A 635 -36.09 4.93 9.32
CA SER A 635 -35.43 5.56 10.46
C SER A 635 -35.97 6.97 10.79
N GLY A 636 -36.88 7.49 9.98
CA GLY A 636 -37.56 8.77 10.24
C GLY A 636 -36.94 10.00 9.57
N PHE A 637 -36.02 9.79 8.62
CA PHE A 637 -35.40 10.84 7.82
C PHE A 637 -36.07 10.95 6.45
N SER A 638 -36.13 12.17 5.90
CA SER A 638 -36.65 12.41 4.55
C SER A 638 -35.59 12.16 3.47
N SER A 639 -36.00 12.06 2.20
CA SER A 639 -35.04 12.01 1.09
C SER A 639 -34.20 13.29 1.02
N GLU A 640 -34.75 14.45 1.39
CA GLU A 640 -33.98 15.68 1.49
C GLU A 640 -32.92 15.62 2.61
N ASP A 641 -33.20 14.90 3.71
CA ASP A 641 -32.21 14.67 4.77
C ASP A 641 -31.08 13.74 4.30
N GLN A 642 -31.41 12.71 3.52
CA GLN A 642 -30.43 11.81 2.91
C GLN A 642 -29.50 12.56 1.96
N GLU A 643 -30.05 13.36 1.05
CA GLU A 643 -29.25 14.16 0.13
C GLU A 643 -28.35 15.14 0.91
N ALA A 644 -28.90 15.82 1.93
CA ALA A 644 -28.15 16.78 2.73
C ALA A 644 -26.98 16.13 3.50
N ILE A 645 -27.17 14.99 4.15
CA ILE A 645 -26.08 14.32 4.90
C ILE A 645 -24.99 13.80 3.94
N VAL A 646 -25.36 13.28 2.76
CA VAL A 646 -24.35 12.84 1.78
C VAL A 646 -23.54 14.03 1.30
N GLU A 647 -24.17 15.16 0.96
CA GLU A 647 -23.44 16.36 0.56
C GLU A 647 -22.52 16.88 1.67
N TYR A 648 -22.98 16.87 2.93
CA TYR A 648 -22.14 17.24 4.07
C TYR A 648 -20.93 16.31 4.18
N ILE A 649 -21.12 14.99 4.17
CA ILE A 649 -20.03 14.02 4.26
C ILE A 649 -19.02 14.23 3.13
N LEU A 650 -19.48 14.35 1.88
CA LEU A 650 -18.61 14.55 0.72
C LEU A 650 -17.89 15.92 0.70
N SER A 651 -18.36 16.88 1.50
CA SER A 651 -17.74 18.20 1.67
C SER A 651 -16.58 18.22 2.66
N LEU A 652 -16.41 17.17 3.46
CA LEU A 652 -15.40 17.13 4.53
C LEU A 652 -13.98 17.09 3.95
N THR A 653 -13.15 18.07 4.32
CA THR A 653 -11.73 18.13 3.96
C THR A 653 -10.78 18.02 5.15
N GLY A 654 -11.32 17.92 6.38
CA GLY A 654 -10.50 17.90 7.60
C GLY A 654 -9.84 19.25 7.93
N GLY A 655 -10.46 20.37 7.52
CA GLY A 655 -10.09 21.74 7.89
C GLY A 655 -10.27 22.06 9.39
N GLU A 656 -10.28 23.35 9.77
CA GLU A 656 -10.39 23.79 11.17
C GLU A 656 -11.62 23.17 11.88
N GLU A 657 -11.48 22.83 13.17
CA GLU A 657 -12.61 22.40 14.01
C GLU A 657 -13.66 23.51 14.06
N GLU A 658 -14.90 23.21 13.65
CA GLU A 658 -16.03 24.07 14.01
C GLU A 658 -16.34 23.88 15.51
N ASP A 659 -16.15 24.96 16.29
CA ASP A 659 -16.34 25.09 17.75
C ASP A 659 -17.68 24.54 18.30
#